data_AF-A0A7J6PR70-F1
#
_entry.id   AF-A0A7J6PR70-F1
#
_cell.length_a   1.000
_cell.length_b   1.000
_cell.length_c   1.000
_cell.angle_alpha   90.00
_cell.angle_beta   90.00
_cell.angle_gamma   90.00
#
_symmetry.space_group_name_H-M   'P 1'
#
loop_
_entity.id
_entity.type
_entity.pdbx_description
1 polymer ?
#
loop_
_entity_poly.entity_id
_entity_poly.type
_entity_poly.pdbx_seq_one_letter_code
_entity_poly.pdbx_strand_id
1 'polypeptide(L)'
;YGQPISNDDETLVEFIGFDQRKDTDRGTFHFTNLKLGAFDIVHVYFEFSKIASGTRLSTRRSSGHYDIVITSNKLGPLQQEIGYDLPNHLEESDGELFHDFELKLLALEEDVVFNISLNLLHGSHLKNLHYFNETVRMNIMRPNRADWGRPKTFLAILNRELLSGKGFELPYNMPPGLADTPGDPSMVVDMANEKDIAEDRTIASNQMPGGTFWNVMQVETVALPWLPFFSSCDYFDSHIVIWDLLENPDKPAEAGTCKIPNKEDVKPVPPLFIDLSTLEVTMEANSDECSLTIPCRYEDPMVNHLNTPWMSIDEETKLYYLTRDPRSFEDFARGADLFDSLVGTDNLVGVTFVSGEREGAYPRSVSLSIAYKQEGTEYKKIVEAGMEVNDFDDDFRRLDYNLTIEYKPMVWSELMNAFQLPLSVYCVLFALIGALAVVVTWLSWLVMRIGVKRVQSPRFQLAECFEFMLLWPIQGVCIASLLVVVLSIIIKVTFTDFADPFQGIGCSWPQAVGTSGAAEEMDTETCKQARMGESFLLAGLMMLWSGSKLMVPKLRDVEVKFLVQRKTDDLQQEGIPIPASRSKMSKITSLPVKWKRFHLLWCSILLVLALMVMMEFSYSDFFGTYTVNFIVGFTFMMMAAEAVFARAVRETLLLIPLLAACEVVLFIATMGADNFQDFAESFFVELLLKIADRLVFGSVFQWIDYYAAATVEWLSELT
;
A
#
# COMPACT_ATOMS: atom_id res chain seq x y z
N TYR A 1 25.30 17.17 -41.53
CA TYR A 1 24.54 15.92 -41.72
C TYR A 1 25.51 14.75 -41.71
N GLY A 2 25.86 14.26 -40.51
CA GLY A 2 26.58 12.99 -40.35
C GLY A 2 25.56 11.86 -40.23
N GLN A 3 25.79 10.75 -40.93
CA GLN A 3 25.03 9.51 -40.70
C GLN A 3 25.60 8.80 -39.47
N PRO A 4 24.76 8.14 -38.65
CA PRO A 4 25.24 7.30 -37.56
C PRO A 4 26.04 6.13 -38.13
N ILE A 5 27.21 5.89 -37.56
CA ILE A 5 28.03 4.70 -37.82
C ILE A 5 27.76 3.75 -36.66
N SER A 6 27.16 2.59 -36.97
CA SER A 6 26.88 1.44 -36.10
C SER A 6 25.42 1.27 -35.66
N ASN A 7 25.05 0.00 -35.55
CA ASN A 7 23.72 -0.56 -35.26
C ASN A 7 23.65 -1.12 -33.82
N ASP A 8 24.56 -0.68 -32.96
CA ASP A 8 24.54 -0.97 -31.52
C ASP A 8 24.01 0.28 -30.79
N ASP A 9 23.25 0.09 -29.71
CA ASP A 9 22.42 1.09 -28.98
C ASP A 9 23.16 2.34 -28.43
N GLU A 10 24.41 2.59 -28.83
CA GLU A 10 25.18 3.80 -28.52
C GLU A 10 25.44 4.60 -29.81
N THR A 11 24.66 5.65 -30.05
CA THR A 11 24.97 6.59 -31.14
C THR A 11 26.12 7.51 -30.71
N LEU A 12 27.35 7.06 -30.90
CA LEU A 12 28.54 7.91 -30.83
C LEU A 12 28.49 8.97 -31.94
N VAL A 13 28.26 10.23 -31.57
CA VAL A 13 28.32 11.36 -32.51
C VAL A 13 29.74 11.93 -32.47
N GLU A 14 30.53 11.72 -33.53
CA GLU A 14 31.83 12.37 -33.69
C GLU A 14 31.68 13.88 -33.89
N PHE A 15 32.45 14.63 -33.09
CA PHE A 15 32.45 16.07 -32.92
C PHE A 15 33.05 16.81 -34.14
N ILE A 16 32.42 17.91 -34.58
CA ILE A 16 32.99 18.81 -35.60
C ILE A 16 32.81 20.26 -35.13
N GLY A 17 33.75 20.76 -34.31
CA GLY A 17 33.62 22.10 -33.71
C GLY A 17 34.60 23.18 -34.20
N PHE A 18 35.58 22.87 -35.06
CA PHE A 18 36.52 23.89 -35.54
C PHE A 18 37.24 23.48 -36.83
N ASP A 19 36.99 24.18 -37.95
CA ASP A 19 37.83 24.11 -39.16
C ASP A 19 38.68 25.38 -39.27
N GLN A 20 39.96 25.26 -38.92
CA GLN A 20 40.93 26.36 -38.94
C GLN A 20 41.04 27.08 -40.30
N ARG A 21 40.57 26.46 -41.40
CA ARG A 21 40.58 27.05 -42.74
C ARG A 21 39.33 27.89 -43.06
N LYS A 22 38.26 27.78 -42.27
CA LYS A 22 36.96 28.43 -42.52
C LYS A 22 36.50 29.37 -41.41
N ASP A 23 36.92 29.16 -40.17
CA ASP A 23 36.28 29.76 -39.00
C ASP A 23 37.14 30.83 -38.28
N THR A 24 38.09 31.48 -38.98
CA THR A 24 39.02 32.46 -38.38
C THR A 24 38.37 33.78 -37.91
N ASP A 25 37.15 34.09 -38.38
CA ASP A 25 36.49 35.39 -38.15
C ASP A 25 35.28 35.30 -37.20
N ARG A 26 35.06 34.15 -36.53
CA ARG A 26 33.90 33.92 -35.65
C ARG A 26 34.32 33.89 -34.18
N GLY A 27 33.62 34.65 -33.33
CA GLY A 27 33.84 34.67 -31.87
C GLY A 27 33.11 33.55 -31.10
N THR A 28 32.14 32.90 -31.75
CA THR A 28 31.30 31.82 -31.19
C THR A 28 31.36 30.61 -32.11
N PHE A 29 31.60 29.43 -31.52
CA PHE A 29 31.65 28.16 -32.22
C PHE A 29 30.43 27.32 -31.83
N HIS A 30 29.56 27.07 -32.80
CA HIS A 30 28.36 26.25 -32.61
C HIS A 30 28.73 24.77 -32.81
N PHE A 31 28.40 23.93 -31.83
CA PHE A 31 28.53 22.48 -31.98
C PHE A 31 27.30 21.92 -32.71
N THR A 32 27.30 20.62 -33.00
CA THR A 32 26.26 19.98 -33.81
C THR A 32 24.91 20.04 -33.08
N ASN A 33 23.85 20.50 -33.76
CA ASN A 33 22.49 20.44 -33.23
C ASN A 33 22.08 18.97 -33.02
N LEU A 34 21.75 18.61 -31.78
CA LEU A 34 21.29 17.28 -31.40
C LEU A 34 19.81 17.34 -31.04
N LYS A 35 19.05 16.37 -31.55
CA LYS A 35 17.61 16.27 -31.31
C LYS A 35 17.35 15.23 -30.23
N LEU A 36 16.63 15.64 -29.20
CA LEU A 36 16.20 14.79 -28.09
C LEU A 36 14.70 14.51 -28.18
N GLY A 37 14.34 13.26 -27.88
CA GLY A 37 12.99 12.89 -27.51
C GLY A 37 12.69 13.30 -26.06
N ALA A 38 11.42 13.30 -25.70
CA ALA A 38 11.03 13.52 -24.33
C ALA A 38 11.56 12.39 -23.42
N PHE A 39 12.02 12.77 -22.22
CA PHE A 39 12.71 11.91 -21.25
C PHE A 39 14.08 11.37 -21.69
N ASP A 40 14.58 11.71 -22.88
CA ASP A 40 15.96 11.40 -23.24
C ASP A 40 16.91 12.14 -22.28
N ILE A 41 17.94 11.44 -21.80
CA ILE A 41 19.06 12.05 -21.08
C ILE A 41 20.26 12.11 -22.02
N VAL A 42 20.87 13.29 -22.12
CA VAL A 42 22.19 13.42 -22.72
C VAL A 42 23.23 13.41 -21.62
N HIS A 43 24.13 12.45 -21.69
CA HIS A 43 25.31 12.43 -20.86
C HIS A 43 26.47 13.08 -21.60
N VAL A 44 26.96 14.21 -21.11
CA VAL A 44 28.04 15.00 -21.71
C VAL A 44 29.27 14.89 -20.82
N TYR A 45 30.32 14.27 -21.36
CA TYR A 45 31.61 14.11 -20.71
C TYR A 45 32.56 15.21 -21.20
N PHE A 46 33.10 15.98 -20.27
CA PHE A 46 34.14 16.96 -20.54
C PHE A 46 35.50 16.46 -20.02
N GLU A 47 36.34 15.96 -20.93
CA GLU A 47 37.70 15.49 -20.69
C GLU A 47 38.70 16.62 -20.95
N PHE A 48 39.05 17.37 -19.90
CA PHE A 48 39.97 18.51 -19.94
C PHE A 48 41.43 18.15 -19.69
N SER A 49 41.73 16.87 -19.43
CA SER A 49 43.10 16.34 -19.27
C SER A 49 44.09 16.72 -20.38
N LYS A 50 43.60 17.05 -21.59
CA LYS A 50 44.40 17.45 -22.76
C LYS A 50 44.60 18.97 -22.90
N ILE A 51 43.97 19.78 -22.06
CA ILE A 51 44.04 21.24 -22.13
C ILE A 51 45.26 21.78 -21.35
N ALA A 52 45.83 22.88 -21.83
CA ALA A 52 46.96 23.53 -21.16
C ALA A 52 46.59 23.96 -19.73
N SER A 53 47.45 23.59 -18.77
CA SER A 53 47.38 23.98 -17.37
C SER A 53 47.25 25.50 -17.22
N GLY A 54 46.16 25.98 -16.61
CA GLY A 54 45.86 27.40 -16.42
C GLY A 54 44.79 27.97 -17.36
N THR A 55 44.16 27.13 -18.17
CA THR A 55 42.91 27.50 -18.86
C THR A 55 41.80 27.63 -17.83
N ARG A 56 40.89 28.61 -18.02
CA ARG A 56 39.83 28.89 -17.05
C ARG A 56 38.46 28.99 -17.71
N LEU A 57 37.42 28.43 -17.09
CA LEU A 57 36.04 28.70 -17.47
C LEU A 57 35.59 30.02 -16.87
N SER A 58 34.73 30.72 -17.61
CA SER A 58 34.02 31.87 -17.11
C SER A 58 32.93 31.37 -16.18
N THR A 59 32.93 31.89 -14.96
CA THR A 59 31.91 31.61 -13.95
C THR A 59 31.31 32.93 -13.48
N ARG A 60 30.19 32.91 -12.75
CA ARG A 60 29.62 34.15 -12.17
C ARG A 60 30.60 34.88 -11.24
N ARG A 61 31.53 34.15 -10.61
CA ARG A 61 32.55 34.68 -9.68
C ARG A 61 33.89 35.00 -10.34
N SER A 62 34.21 34.41 -11.50
CA SER A 62 35.52 34.54 -12.13
C SER A 62 35.44 34.76 -13.65
N SER A 63 36.21 35.72 -14.17
CA SER A 63 36.37 35.90 -15.62
C SER A 63 37.32 34.84 -16.17
N GLY A 64 36.80 33.90 -16.95
CA GLY A 64 37.60 32.86 -17.58
C GLY A 64 38.07 33.20 -18.99
N HIS A 65 38.74 32.23 -19.61
CA HIS A 65 39.18 32.28 -21.00
C HIS A 65 38.11 31.76 -21.97
N TYR A 66 37.28 30.84 -21.49
CA TYR A 66 36.22 30.17 -22.25
C TYR A 66 34.90 30.19 -21.48
N ASP A 67 33.80 30.17 -22.19
CA ASP A 67 32.45 30.13 -21.61
C ASP A 67 31.65 29.02 -22.31
N ILE A 68 31.06 28.12 -21.52
CA ILE A 68 30.27 26.99 -22.02
C ILE A 68 28.82 27.42 -22.02
N VAL A 69 28.24 27.53 -23.21
CA VAL A 69 26.86 27.97 -23.37
C VAL A 69 26.05 26.83 -23.96
N ILE A 70 25.13 26.29 -23.16
CA ILE A 70 24.19 25.26 -23.57
C ILE A 70 22.90 25.96 -24.01
N THR A 71 22.46 25.77 -25.24
CA THR A 71 21.27 26.44 -25.80
C THR A 71 20.28 25.42 -26.33
N SER A 72 19.00 25.77 -26.40
CA SER A 72 18.00 24.98 -27.13
C SER A 72 17.09 25.85 -27.99
N ASN A 73 16.38 25.20 -28.92
CA ASN A 73 15.27 25.79 -29.66
C ASN A 73 14.06 26.17 -28.80
N LYS A 74 13.99 25.73 -27.53
CA LYS A 74 12.89 26.02 -26.60
C LYS A 74 13.15 27.26 -25.74
N LEU A 75 14.42 27.63 -25.54
CA LEU A 75 14.77 28.88 -24.85
C LEU A 75 14.21 30.11 -25.58
N GLY A 76 13.77 31.10 -24.81
CA GLY A 76 13.34 32.40 -25.36
C GLY A 76 14.47 33.14 -26.08
N PRO A 77 14.17 34.09 -26.99
CA PRO A 77 15.19 34.75 -27.82
C PRO A 77 16.31 35.45 -27.04
N LEU A 78 16.00 35.98 -25.86
CA LEU A 78 16.97 36.63 -24.96
C LEU A 78 17.80 35.62 -24.16
N GLN A 79 17.22 34.46 -23.82
CA GLN A 79 17.92 33.38 -23.12
C GLN A 79 18.77 32.52 -24.04
N GLN A 80 18.49 32.49 -25.35
CA GLN A 80 19.35 31.80 -26.32
C GLN A 80 20.77 32.38 -26.40
N GLU A 81 20.97 33.65 -26.05
CA GLU A 81 22.32 34.25 -26.00
C GLU A 81 23.09 33.89 -24.70
N ILE A 82 22.36 33.60 -23.61
CA ILE A 82 22.91 33.31 -22.28
C ILE A 82 23.07 31.80 -22.06
N GLY A 83 22.18 31.00 -22.64
CA GLY A 83 22.09 29.56 -22.44
C GLY A 83 21.33 29.16 -21.17
N TYR A 84 21.29 27.85 -20.91
CA TYR A 84 20.86 27.29 -19.63
C TYR A 84 21.89 27.62 -18.55
N ASP A 85 21.40 27.86 -17.33
CA ASP A 85 22.26 27.99 -16.17
C ASP A 85 23.00 26.66 -15.93
N LEU A 86 24.31 26.75 -15.70
CA LEU A 86 25.11 25.59 -15.35
C LEU A 86 24.99 25.31 -13.84
N PRO A 87 25.19 24.05 -13.41
CA PRO A 87 25.17 23.71 -11.99
C PRO A 87 26.10 24.61 -11.16
N ASN A 88 25.63 25.03 -9.97
CA ASN A 88 26.30 26.06 -9.17
C ASN A 88 27.74 25.72 -8.77
N HIS A 89 28.14 24.45 -8.75
CA HIS A 89 29.52 24.08 -8.40
C HIS A 89 30.53 24.44 -9.47
N LEU A 90 30.12 24.33 -10.73
CA LEU A 90 30.90 24.87 -11.82
C LEU A 90 31.05 26.38 -11.66
N GLU A 91 30.04 27.06 -11.12
CA GLU A 91 30.07 28.51 -10.87
C GLU A 91 30.92 28.94 -9.64
N GLU A 92 30.98 28.10 -8.60
CA GLU A 92 31.68 28.40 -7.34
C GLU A 92 33.18 28.13 -7.38
N SER A 93 33.65 27.28 -8.30
CA SER A 93 35.08 27.03 -8.49
C SER A 93 35.83 28.31 -8.92
N ASP A 94 37.13 28.42 -8.59
CA ASP A 94 38.02 29.54 -9.01
C ASP A 94 38.26 29.61 -10.54
N GLY A 95 37.41 28.93 -11.32
CA GLY A 95 37.45 28.81 -12.77
C GLY A 95 38.59 27.94 -13.26
N GLU A 96 39.40 27.31 -12.40
CA GLU A 96 40.55 26.50 -12.82
C GLU A 96 40.11 25.14 -13.38
N LEU A 97 40.16 25.02 -14.72
CA LEU A 97 39.92 23.76 -15.43
C LEU A 97 41.13 22.83 -15.27
N PHE A 98 41.13 22.03 -14.21
CA PHE A 98 42.06 20.92 -14.04
C PHE A 98 41.38 19.56 -13.83
N HIS A 99 40.05 19.52 -13.80
CA HIS A 99 39.28 18.31 -13.52
C HIS A 99 38.26 18.02 -14.63
N ASP A 100 38.17 16.76 -14.99
CA ASP A 100 37.16 16.24 -15.91
C ASP A 100 35.82 16.23 -15.17
N PHE A 101 34.73 16.63 -15.85
CA PHE A 101 33.40 16.61 -15.25
C PHE A 101 32.35 16.13 -16.25
N GLU A 102 31.21 15.71 -15.72
CA GLU A 102 30.13 15.10 -16.48
C GLU A 102 28.81 15.81 -16.19
N LEU A 103 28.04 16.11 -17.24
CA LEU A 103 26.71 16.71 -17.15
C LEU A 103 25.65 15.77 -17.70
N LYS A 104 24.53 15.66 -17.00
CA LYS A 104 23.30 15.02 -17.49
C LYS A 104 22.27 16.10 -17.83
N LEU A 105 21.77 16.05 -19.06
CA LEU A 105 20.71 16.94 -19.51
C LEU A 105 19.45 16.13 -19.78
N LEU A 106 18.40 16.35 -18.99
CA LEU A 106 17.10 15.68 -19.15
C LEU A 106 16.16 16.57 -19.96
N ALA A 107 15.63 16.04 -21.07
CA ALA A 107 14.60 16.72 -21.84
C ALA A 107 13.20 16.50 -21.22
N LEU A 108 12.50 17.59 -20.91
CA LEU A 108 11.13 17.59 -20.38
C LEU A 108 10.07 17.92 -21.44
N GLU A 109 10.48 18.16 -22.68
CA GLU A 109 9.59 18.39 -23.82
C GLU A 109 9.99 17.52 -25.03
N GLU A 110 9.04 17.35 -25.96
CA GLU A 110 9.34 16.77 -27.26
C GLU A 110 10.07 17.77 -28.19
N ASP A 111 10.88 17.20 -29.09
CA ASP A 111 11.60 17.90 -30.15
C ASP A 111 12.56 18.99 -29.64
N VAL A 112 13.18 18.78 -28.47
CA VAL A 112 14.23 19.66 -27.96
C VAL A 112 15.48 19.48 -28.84
N VAL A 113 15.83 20.53 -29.56
CA VAL A 113 17.08 20.62 -30.33
C VAL A 113 18.03 21.46 -29.51
N PHE A 114 18.99 20.80 -28.87
CA PHE A 114 20.00 21.49 -28.08
C PHE A 114 21.33 21.60 -28.83
N ASN A 115 22.07 22.62 -28.45
CA ASN A 115 23.37 22.95 -29.00
C ASN A 115 24.26 23.42 -27.87
N ILE A 116 25.39 22.76 -27.69
CA ILE A 116 26.44 23.24 -26.79
C ILE A 116 27.32 24.17 -27.63
N SER A 117 27.81 25.25 -27.04
CA SER A 117 28.73 26.15 -27.71
C SER A 117 29.80 26.59 -26.74
N LEU A 118 30.98 26.87 -27.29
CA LEU A 118 32.10 27.35 -26.50
C LEU A 118 32.48 28.74 -27.01
N ASN A 119 32.25 29.73 -26.17
CA ASN A 119 32.58 31.12 -26.44
C ASN A 119 34.01 31.40 -26.00
N LEU A 120 34.84 31.94 -26.90
CA LEU A 120 36.19 32.38 -26.57
C LEU A 120 36.14 33.81 -26.06
N LEU A 121 36.40 34.03 -24.76
CA LEU A 121 36.41 35.35 -24.16
C LEU A 121 37.76 36.06 -24.33
N HIS A 122 38.86 35.30 -24.47
CA HIS A 122 40.20 35.86 -24.56
C HIS A 122 41.01 35.31 -25.76
N GLY A 123 41.37 36.18 -26.70
CA GLY A 123 42.02 35.81 -27.96
C GLY A 123 43.40 35.11 -27.85
N SER A 124 44.07 35.18 -26.70
CA SER A 124 45.35 34.47 -26.48
C SER A 124 45.22 32.94 -26.52
N HIS A 125 44.02 32.41 -26.29
CA HIS A 125 43.76 30.97 -26.25
C HIS A 125 43.19 30.41 -27.56
N LEU A 126 43.09 31.22 -28.63
CA LEU A 126 42.61 30.79 -29.94
C LEU A 126 43.35 29.53 -30.47
N LYS A 127 44.64 29.39 -30.16
CA LYS A 127 45.46 28.23 -30.56
C LYS A 127 45.12 26.94 -29.83
N ASN A 128 44.32 27.00 -28.76
CA ASN A 128 43.95 25.83 -27.97
C ASN A 128 42.55 25.30 -28.34
N LEU A 129 41.80 26.00 -29.19
CA LEU A 129 40.44 25.61 -29.61
C LEU A 129 40.39 24.24 -30.29
N HIS A 130 41.43 23.85 -31.04
CA HIS A 130 41.43 22.55 -31.70
C HIS A 130 41.49 21.37 -30.71
N TYR A 131 41.97 21.59 -29.47
CA TYR A 131 41.95 20.56 -28.43
C TYR A 131 40.53 20.27 -27.95
N PHE A 132 39.62 21.25 -28.00
CA PHE A 132 38.24 21.06 -27.56
C PHE A 132 37.44 20.09 -28.44
N ASN A 133 37.91 19.84 -29.67
CA ASN A 133 37.31 18.82 -30.52
C ASN A 133 37.42 17.41 -29.95
N GLU A 134 38.40 17.16 -29.08
CA GLU A 134 38.64 15.86 -28.45
C GLU A 134 38.21 15.83 -26.98
N THR A 135 37.74 16.94 -26.42
CA THR A 135 37.44 17.07 -24.99
C THR A 135 35.98 16.79 -24.66
N VAL A 136 35.05 16.87 -25.62
CA VAL A 136 33.62 16.68 -25.35
C VAL A 136 33.14 15.39 -25.99
N ARG A 137 32.61 14.46 -25.18
CA ARG A 137 31.92 13.26 -25.66
C ARG A 137 30.47 13.31 -25.19
N MET A 138 29.55 12.83 -26.02
CA MET A 138 28.13 12.85 -25.70
C MET A 138 27.54 11.47 -25.95
N ASN A 139 26.71 11.00 -25.02
CA ASN A 139 25.88 9.83 -25.18
C ASN A 139 24.41 10.21 -24.96
N ILE A 140 23.50 9.65 -25.76
CA ILE A 140 22.06 9.86 -25.60
C ILE A 140 21.47 8.56 -25.07
N MET A 141 20.90 8.63 -23.88
CA MET A 141 20.25 7.52 -23.21
C MET A 141 18.73 7.73 -23.23
N ARG A 142 17.98 6.64 -23.35
CA ARG A 142 16.51 6.66 -23.40
C ARG A 142 15.92 5.63 -22.43
N PRO A 143 14.75 5.92 -21.83
CA PRO A 143 14.02 4.90 -21.10
C PRO A 143 13.63 3.76 -22.04
N ASN A 144 13.89 2.52 -21.63
CA ASN A 144 13.68 1.35 -22.49
C ASN A 144 13.35 0.06 -21.73
N ARG A 145 13.59 -0.04 -20.41
CA ARG A 145 13.47 -1.31 -19.67
C ARG A 145 12.18 -1.46 -18.89
N ALA A 146 11.50 -0.38 -18.51
CA ALA A 146 10.22 -0.46 -17.80
C ALA A 146 9.10 -1.08 -18.68
N ASP A 147 9.08 -0.74 -19.97
CA ASP A 147 8.27 -1.37 -21.03
C ASP A 147 9.19 -1.58 -22.25
N TRP A 148 9.66 -2.82 -22.45
CA TRP A 148 10.76 -3.10 -23.37
C TRP A 148 10.52 -2.58 -24.79
N GLY A 149 11.41 -1.73 -25.28
CA GLY A 149 11.32 -1.15 -26.64
C GLY A 149 10.44 0.09 -26.74
N ARG A 150 9.93 0.63 -25.62
CA ARG A 150 9.09 1.83 -25.59
C ARG A 150 9.64 2.86 -24.61
N PRO A 151 9.67 4.16 -24.97
CA PRO A 151 10.16 5.22 -24.12
C PRO A 151 9.12 5.59 -23.04
N LYS A 152 9.01 4.73 -22.02
CA LYS A 152 8.12 4.94 -20.88
C LYS A 152 8.90 4.85 -19.58
N THR A 153 8.53 5.67 -18.61
CA THR A 153 9.16 5.74 -17.29
C THR A 153 8.11 5.74 -16.19
N PHE A 154 8.49 5.39 -14.98
CA PHE A 154 7.66 5.64 -13.81
C PHE A 154 7.75 7.13 -13.45
N LEU A 155 6.66 7.69 -12.93
CA LEU A 155 6.56 9.08 -12.51
C LEU A 155 6.19 9.13 -11.03
N ALA A 156 6.75 10.10 -10.31
CA ALA A 156 6.30 10.48 -8.98
C ALA A 156 5.20 11.53 -9.08
N ILE A 157 4.12 11.37 -8.32
CA ILE A 157 2.95 12.25 -8.32
C ILE A 157 2.82 12.87 -6.93
N LEU A 158 2.99 14.18 -6.85
CA LEU A 158 2.66 14.97 -5.67
C LEU A 158 1.18 15.28 -5.67
N ASN A 159 0.54 15.21 -4.50
CA ASN A 159 -0.88 15.49 -4.34
C ASN A 159 -1.12 16.58 -3.28
N ARG A 160 -2.03 17.50 -3.60
CA ARG A 160 -2.39 18.63 -2.74
C ARG A 160 -3.00 18.19 -1.42
N GLU A 161 -3.90 17.21 -1.40
CA GLU A 161 -4.56 16.76 -0.18
C GLU A 161 -3.55 16.17 0.80
N LEU A 162 -2.61 15.34 0.32
CA LEU A 162 -1.54 14.77 1.13
C LEU A 162 -0.62 15.83 1.73
N LEU A 163 -0.16 16.80 0.92
CA LEU A 163 0.84 17.77 1.36
C LEU A 163 0.20 18.99 2.05
N SER A 164 -0.78 19.64 1.42
CA SER A 164 -1.44 20.82 1.98
C SER A 164 -2.39 20.50 3.13
N GLY A 165 -3.01 19.32 3.15
CA GLY A 165 -3.93 18.93 4.23
C GLY A 165 -3.22 18.74 5.57
N LYS A 166 -1.95 18.31 5.53
CA LYS A 166 -1.09 18.10 6.70
C LYS A 166 -0.08 19.22 6.95
N GLY A 167 -0.03 20.22 6.07
CA GLY A 167 0.86 21.37 6.18
C GLY A 167 2.32 21.08 5.84
N PHE A 168 2.58 20.03 5.06
CA PHE A 168 3.94 19.64 4.65
C PHE A 168 4.55 20.64 3.68
N GLU A 169 5.88 20.76 3.73
CA GLU A 169 6.67 21.53 2.77
C GLU A 169 6.73 20.84 1.40
N LEU A 170 6.90 21.63 0.33
CA LEU A 170 7.12 21.08 -1.00
C LEU A 170 8.57 20.59 -1.10
N PRO A 171 8.83 19.56 -1.94
CA PRO A 171 10.21 19.14 -2.19
C PRO A 171 11.02 20.29 -2.81
N TYR A 172 12.32 20.36 -2.51
CA TYR A 172 13.17 21.43 -3.05
C TYR A 172 13.66 21.22 -4.49
N ASN A 173 13.50 19.99 -5.00
CA ASN A 173 13.73 19.64 -6.42
C ASN A 173 12.45 19.71 -7.27
N MET A 174 11.71 20.82 -7.15
CA MET A 174 10.55 21.07 -8.03
C MET A 174 11.01 21.38 -9.47
N PRO A 175 10.18 21.08 -10.49
CA PRO A 175 10.53 21.34 -11.89
C PRO A 175 10.88 22.82 -12.11
N PRO A 176 11.94 23.15 -12.87
CA PRO A 176 12.33 24.53 -13.10
C PRO A 176 11.20 25.39 -13.68
N GLY A 177 11.09 26.63 -13.22
CA GLY A 177 9.98 27.53 -13.59
C GLY A 177 8.66 27.24 -12.89
N LEU A 178 8.59 26.20 -12.05
CA LEU A 178 7.46 25.89 -11.17
C LEU A 178 7.84 26.19 -9.71
N ALA A 179 6.91 26.71 -8.91
CA ALA A 179 7.18 27.10 -7.52
C ALA A 179 8.36 28.09 -7.33
N ASP A 180 8.63 28.92 -8.34
CA ASP A 180 9.75 29.86 -8.41
C ASP A 180 11.16 29.21 -8.34
N THR A 181 11.27 27.92 -8.68
CA THR A 181 12.59 27.28 -8.83
C THR A 181 13.35 27.85 -10.04
N PRO A 182 14.67 28.12 -9.88
CA PRO A 182 15.50 28.63 -10.96
C PRO A 182 15.69 27.59 -12.07
N GLY A 183 15.90 28.06 -13.30
CA GLY A 183 16.09 27.23 -14.49
C GLY A 183 14.94 27.35 -15.50
N ASP A 184 14.97 26.52 -16.53
CA ASP A 184 14.03 26.56 -17.65
C ASP A 184 13.17 25.29 -17.72
N PRO A 185 11.86 25.40 -17.97
CA PRO A 185 10.93 24.27 -17.89
C PRO A 185 11.15 23.19 -18.95
N SER A 186 11.90 23.47 -20.02
CA SER A 186 12.07 22.53 -21.13
C SER A 186 13.17 21.48 -20.89
N MET A 187 14.14 21.78 -20.03
CA MET A 187 15.31 20.93 -19.80
C MET A 187 15.93 21.18 -18.43
N VAL A 188 16.34 20.08 -17.79
CA VAL A 188 17.07 20.09 -16.51
C VAL A 188 18.52 19.73 -16.79
N VAL A 189 19.46 20.40 -16.11
CA VAL A 189 20.91 20.19 -16.25
C VAL A 189 21.49 19.89 -14.87
N ASP A 190 22.03 18.68 -14.69
CA ASP A 190 22.58 18.17 -13.43
C ASP A 190 24.03 17.69 -13.61
N MET A 191 24.83 17.71 -12.54
CA MET A 191 26.16 17.07 -12.52
C MET A 191 26.08 15.55 -12.30
N ALA A 192 26.92 14.78 -12.98
CA ALA A 192 26.85 13.31 -12.98
C ALA A 192 28.01 12.58 -12.26
N ASN A 193 29.17 13.22 -12.07
CA ASN A 193 30.38 12.55 -11.55
C ASN A 193 31.06 13.31 -10.39
N GLU A 194 30.44 14.38 -9.88
CA GLU A 194 31.02 15.13 -8.76
C GLU A 194 30.73 14.43 -7.43
N LYS A 195 31.77 14.30 -6.61
CA LYS A 195 31.65 13.89 -5.20
C LYS A 195 31.74 15.14 -4.33
N ASP A 196 31.10 15.11 -3.17
CA ASP A 196 31.12 16.21 -2.22
C ASP A 196 30.44 17.52 -2.69
N ILE A 197 29.39 17.38 -3.50
CA ILE A 197 28.52 18.44 -4.03
C ILE A 197 28.13 19.47 -2.95
N ALA A 198 28.57 20.72 -3.08
CA ALA A 198 28.22 21.81 -2.16
C ALA A 198 26.71 22.10 -2.16
N GLU A 199 26.17 22.65 -1.08
CA GLU A 199 24.74 22.99 -1.02
C GLU A 199 24.39 24.18 -1.94
N ASP A 200 23.32 24.09 -2.74
CA ASP A 200 22.76 25.25 -3.42
C ASP A 200 21.81 26.06 -2.51
N ARG A 201 22.40 27.00 -1.78
CA ARG A 201 21.66 27.89 -0.88
C ARG A 201 20.68 28.83 -1.58
N THR A 202 20.72 28.95 -2.91
CA THR A 202 19.84 29.86 -3.64
C THR A 202 18.42 29.30 -3.77
N ILE A 203 18.27 27.99 -3.92
CA ILE A 203 16.97 27.31 -4.07
C ILE A 203 16.13 27.48 -2.81
N ALA A 204 16.72 27.16 -1.64
CA ALA A 204 16.07 27.28 -0.34
C ALA A 204 15.53 28.69 -0.05
N SER A 205 16.19 29.73 -0.60
CA SER A 205 15.80 31.13 -0.38
C SER A 205 14.69 31.64 -1.31
N ASN A 206 14.52 31.02 -2.48
CA ASN A 206 13.65 31.51 -3.55
C ASN A 206 12.36 30.71 -3.71
N GLN A 207 12.33 29.45 -3.28
CA GLN A 207 11.18 28.59 -3.49
C GLN A 207 9.93 29.07 -2.75
N MET A 208 8.80 29.01 -3.46
CA MET A 208 7.49 29.33 -2.90
C MET A 208 7.06 28.29 -1.85
N PRO A 209 6.58 28.71 -0.65
CA PRO A 209 6.05 27.79 0.35
C PRO A 209 4.86 26.98 -0.18
N GLY A 210 4.74 25.71 0.23
CA GLY A 210 3.75 24.79 -0.32
C GLY A 210 2.30 25.27 -0.22
N GLY A 211 1.91 25.87 0.90
CA GLY A 211 0.56 26.42 1.07
C GLY A 211 0.23 27.53 0.08
N THR A 212 1.23 28.33 -0.32
CA THR A 212 1.06 29.38 -1.33
C THR A 212 1.00 28.77 -2.72
N PHE A 213 1.89 27.82 -3.03
CA PHE A 213 1.97 27.15 -4.32
C PHE A 213 0.63 26.53 -4.73
N TRP A 214 0.03 25.70 -3.87
CA TRP A 214 -1.24 25.02 -4.19
C TRP A 214 -2.40 26.00 -4.42
N ASN A 215 -2.37 27.16 -3.77
CA ASN A 215 -3.38 28.19 -3.93
C ASN A 215 -3.18 29.03 -5.20
N VAL A 216 -1.93 29.28 -5.59
CA VAL A 216 -1.58 30.05 -6.80
C VAL A 216 -1.76 29.22 -8.06
N MET A 217 -1.24 27.98 -8.06
CA MET A 217 -1.27 27.11 -9.25
C MET A 217 -2.64 26.48 -9.51
N GLN A 218 -3.49 26.35 -8.49
CA GLN A 218 -4.83 25.76 -8.60
C GLN A 218 -4.87 24.36 -9.24
N VAL A 219 -3.83 23.56 -9.02
CA VAL A 219 -3.74 22.15 -9.43
C VAL A 219 -3.88 21.23 -8.22
N GLU A 220 -4.41 20.02 -8.41
CA GLU A 220 -4.48 19.00 -7.35
C GLU A 220 -3.28 18.06 -7.37
N THR A 221 -2.70 17.78 -8.54
CA THR A 221 -1.52 16.93 -8.68
C THR A 221 -0.41 17.57 -9.51
N VAL A 222 0.84 17.17 -9.22
CA VAL A 222 2.05 17.51 -9.99
C VAL A 222 2.83 16.24 -10.26
N ALA A 223 3.16 15.97 -11.53
CA ALA A 223 3.94 14.80 -11.94
C ALA A 223 5.42 15.16 -12.12
N LEU A 224 6.32 14.28 -11.68
CA LEU A 224 7.77 14.41 -11.71
C LEU A 224 8.40 13.14 -12.30
N PRO A 225 9.37 13.23 -13.23
CA PRO A 225 10.11 12.07 -13.72
C PRO A 225 11.30 11.66 -12.82
N TRP A 226 11.53 12.37 -11.72
CA TRP A 226 12.54 12.09 -10.70
C TRP A 226 11.91 11.86 -9.32
N LEU A 227 12.72 11.39 -8.38
CA LEU A 227 12.29 11.20 -6.99
C LEU A 227 12.17 12.56 -6.26
N PRO A 228 11.02 12.89 -5.66
CA PRO A 228 10.85 14.13 -4.90
C PRO A 228 11.60 14.07 -3.56
N PHE A 229 11.89 15.25 -2.99
CA PHE A 229 12.51 15.47 -1.67
C PHE A 229 14.01 15.15 -1.57
N PHE A 230 14.55 14.38 -2.51
CA PHE A 230 15.98 14.09 -2.56
C PHE A 230 16.66 15.01 -3.56
N SER A 231 17.47 15.93 -3.05
CA SER A 231 18.30 16.83 -3.83
C SER A 231 19.73 16.88 -3.26
N SER A 232 20.66 17.48 -3.99
CA SER A 232 22.09 17.54 -3.65
C SER A 232 22.68 16.16 -3.28
N CYS A 233 22.45 15.16 -4.13
CA CYS A 233 22.98 13.80 -3.98
C CYS A 233 24.17 13.55 -4.90
N ASP A 234 25.21 12.88 -4.40
CA ASP A 234 26.35 12.49 -5.23
C ASP A 234 25.87 11.72 -6.49
N TYR A 235 26.48 12.01 -7.65
CA TYR A 235 26.18 11.45 -8.98
C TYR A 235 24.85 11.85 -9.66
N PHE A 236 23.93 12.47 -8.93
CA PHE A 236 22.62 12.88 -9.48
C PHE A 236 22.31 14.37 -9.26
N ASP A 237 23.11 15.06 -8.44
CA ASP A 237 22.93 16.47 -8.10
C ASP A 237 21.52 16.74 -7.55
N SER A 238 20.71 17.57 -8.20
CA SER A 238 19.39 17.96 -7.71
C SER A 238 18.26 16.99 -8.11
N HIS A 239 18.42 16.23 -9.20
CA HIS A 239 17.32 15.42 -9.75
C HIS A 239 17.73 13.95 -9.98
N ILE A 240 17.25 13.07 -9.11
CA ILE A 240 17.40 11.61 -9.27
C ILE A 240 16.33 11.09 -10.24
N VAL A 241 16.62 11.10 -11.54
CA VAL A 241 15.69 10.62 -12.58
C VAL A 241 15.38 9.13 -12.39
N ILE A 242 14.08 8.79 -12.33
CA ILE A 242 13.64 7.45 -11.93
C ILE A 242 14.11 6.39 -12.94
N TRP A 243 13.94 6.59 -14.25
CA TRP A 243 14.40 5.58 -15.21
C TRP A 243 15.93 5.48 -15.26
N ASP A 244 16.68 6.58 -15.11
CA ASP A 244 18.14 6.51 -15.03
C ASP A 244 18.57 5.69 -13.81
N LEU A 245 17.92 5.90 -12.67
CA LEU A 245 18.16 5.14 -11.44
C LEU A 245 17.91 3.64 -11.62
N LEU A 246 16.81 3.26 -12.28
CA LEU A 246 16.35 1.88 -12.36
C LEU A 246 16.94 1.08 -13.54
N GLU A 247 17.33 1.75 -14.62
CA GLU A 247 17.67 1.09 -15.89
C GLU A 247 19.15 1.15 -16.26
N ASN A 248 19.89 2.13 -15.72
CA ASN A 248 21.26 2.39 -16.13
C ASN A 248 22.27 1.50 -15.37
N PRO A 249 23.08 0.66 -16.06
CA PRO A 249 24.10 -0.17 -15.44
C PRO A 249 25.34 0.62 -14.97
N ASP A 250 25.57 1.82 -15.52
CA ASP A 250 26.75 2.64 -15.23
C ASP A 250 26.57 3.42 -13.92
N LYS A 251 26.30 2.68 -12.84
CA LYS A 251 26.33 3.19 -11.48
C LYS A 251 27.74 3.05 -10.91
N PRO A 252 28.20 4.03 -10.13
CA PRO A 252 29.51 3.97 -9.50
C PRO A 252 29.55 2.76 -8.55
N ALA A 253 30.59 1.93 -8.69
CA ALA A 253 30.74 0.70 -7.90
C ALA A 253 30.79 0.95 -6.38
N GLU A 254 31.13 2.17 -5.96
CA GLU A 254 31.12 2.61 -4.56
C GLU A 254 29.71 2.83 -4.02
N ALA A 255 28.74 3.18 -4.87
CA ALA A 255 27.34 3.37 -4.45
C ALA A 255 26.65 2.02 -4.24
N GLY A 256 27.04 0.95 -4.93
CA GLY A 256 26.48 -0.37 -4.69
C GLY A 256 26.49 -1.28 -5.90
N THR A 257 25.60 -2.28 -5.88
CA THR A 257 25.53 -3.31 -6.93
C THR A 257 24.14 -3.35 -7.56
N CYS A 258 24.13 -3.25 -8.89
CA CYS A 258 22.96 -3.47 -9.72
C CYS A 258 23.14 -4.73 -10.55
N LYS A 259 22.22 -5.68 -10.42
CA LYS A 259 22.09 -6.85 -11.28
C LYS A 259 21.02 -6.55 -12.33
N ILE A 260 21.47 -6.23 -13.54
CA ILE A 260 20.60 -5.91 -14.67
C ILE A 260 20.76 -7.01 -15.73
N PRO A 261 19.96 -8.10 -15.68
CA PRO A 261 20.03 -9.19 -16.66
C PRO A 261 19.64 -8.73 -18.07
N ASN A 262 20.14 -9.45 -19.08
CA ASN A 262 19.67 -9.26 -20.46
C ASN A 262 18.23 -9.73 -20.61
N LYS A 263 17.50 -9.22 -21.61
CA LYS A 263 16.10 -9.58 -21.88
C LYS A 263 15.83 -11.08 -21.90
N GLU A 264 16.75 -11.85 -22.48
CA GLU A 264 16.64 -13.32 -22.62
C GLU A 264 16.77 -14.05 -21.29
N ASP A 265 17.48 -13.46 -20.32
CA ASP A 265 17.69 -14.01 -18.99
C ASP A 265 16.60 -13.59 -18.00
N VAL A 266 15.78 -12.58 -18.36
CA VAL A 266 14.67 -12.13 -17.52
C VAL A 266 13.62 -13.24 -17.43
N LYS A 267 13.34 -13.70 -16.21
CA LYS A 267 12.32 -14.72 -15.93
C LYS A 267 11.36 -14.22 -14.85
N PRO A 268 10.07 -14.04 -15.15
CA PRO A 268 9.08 -13.68 -14.15
C PRO A 268 8.79 -14.85 -13.22
N VAL A 269 8.23 -14.56 -12.04
CA VAL A 269 7.76 -15.59 -11.11
C VAL A 269 6.53 -16.29 -11.70
N PRO A 270 6.52 -17.63 -11.85
CA PRO A 270 5.35 -18.35 -12.32
C PRO A 270 4.22 -18.29 -11.27
N PRO A 271 2.95 -18.13 -11.69
CA PRO A 271 1.84 -17.99 -10.74
C PRO A 271 1.68 -19.17 -9.77
N LEU A 272 1.96 -20.40 -10.22
CA LEU A 272 1.78 -21.63 -9.46
C LEU A 272 3.08 -22.17 -8.86
N PHE A 273 4.13 -21.35 -8.71
CA PHE A 273 5.50 -21.68 -8.24
C PHE A 273 6.23 -22.83 -8.98
N ILE A 274 5.48 -23.62 -9.74
CA ILE A 274 5.91 -24.62 -10.72
C ILE A 274 5.50 -24.06 -12.07
N ASP A 275 6.47 -23.88 -12.95
CA ASP A 275 6.17 -23.64 -14.34
C ASP A 275 5.68 -24.96 -14.96
N LEU A 276 4.40 -25.03 -15.37
CA LEU A 276 3.80 -26.23 -15.95
C LEU A 276 4.47 -26.65 -17.27
N SER A 277 5.22 -25.76 -17.92
CA SER A 277 5.90 -26.05 -19.19
C SER A 277 7.28 -26.66 -18.99
N THR A 278 8.02 -26.25 -17.96
CA THR A 278 9.39 -26.72 -17.67
C THR A 278 9.47 -27.66 -16.48
N LEU A 279 8.41 -27.75 -15.66
CA LEU A 279 8.37 -28.44 -14.36
C LEU A 279 9.43 -27.94 -13.35
N GLU A 280 10.03 -26.77 -13.60
CA GLU A 280 10.97 -26.14 -12.69
C GLU A 280 10.20 -25.41 -11.59
N VAL A 281 10.66 -25.57 -10.35
CA VAL A 281 10.16 -24.83 -9.20
C VAL A 281 10.97 -23.55 -9.12
N THR A 282 10.34 -22.41 -9.43
CA THR A 282 10.96 -21.08 -9.31
C THR A 282 10.06 -20.21 -8.44
N MET A 283 10.61 -19.78 -7.30
CA MET A 283 9.92 -18.87 -6.37
C MET A 283 10.49 -17.45 -6.44
N GLU A 284 11.67 -17.28 -7.04
CA GLU A 284 12.37 -16.02 -7.23
C GLU A 284 12.30 -15.60 -8.70
N ALA A 285 12.18 -14.29 -8.95
CA ALA A 285 12.32 -13.72 -10.27
C ALA A 285 13.80 -13.53 -10.59
N ASN A 286 14.19 -13.79 -11.85
CA ASN A 286 15.45 -13.26 -12.36
C ASN A 286 15.12 -11.98 -13.13
N SER A 287 15.24 -10.83 -12.49
CA SER A 287 15.00 -9.52 -13.11
C SER A 287 15.94 -8.47 -12.52
N ASP A 288 15.73 -7.21 -12.87
CA ASP A 288 16.55 -6.08 -12.45
C ASP A 288 16.48 -5.89 -10.93
N GLU A 289 17.63 -5.92 -10.27
CA GLU A 289 17.76 -5.77 -8.83
C GLU A 289 18.89 -4.79 -8.54
N CYS A 290 18.61 -3.73 -7.78
CA CYS A 290 19.58 -2.69 -7.45
C CYS A 290 19.51 -2.38 -5.97
N SER A 291 20.68 -2.36 -5.33
CA SER A 291 20.87 -1.84 -3.97
C SER A 291 21.97 -0.80 -4.04
N LEU A 292 21.60 0.46 -3.88
CA LEU A 292 22.49 1.62 -3.98
C LEU A 292 22.41 2.43 -2.69
N THR A 293 23.54 2.91 -2.18
CA THR A 293 23.64 3.85 -1.08
C THR A 293 24.39 5.08 -1.58
N ILE A 294 23.68 6.20 -1.62
CA ILE A 294 24.14 7.46 -2.17
C ILE A 294 24.22 8.48 -1.02
N PRO A 295 25.38 9.09 -0.78
CA PRO A 295 25.48 10.19 0.17
C PRO A 295 24.79 11.44 -0.42
N CYS A 296 23.95 12.06 0.38
CA CYS A 296 23.17 13.24 0.02
C CYS A 296 23.30 14.32 1.10
N ARG A 297 22.91 15.55 0.77
CA ARG A 297 22.94 16.69 1.68
C ARG A 297 21.60 17.40 1.67
N TYR A 298 21.10 17.76 2.85
CA TYR A 298 19.86 18.52 2.93
C TYR A 298 20.02 19.93 2.37
N GLU A 299 19.18 20.28 1.42
CA GLU A 299 18.98 21.66 0.95
C GLU A 299 17.84 22.37 1.71
N ASP A 300 16.97 21.58 2.36
CA ASP A 300 15.92 22.10 3.23
C ASP A 300 16.52 22.96 4.36
N PRO A 301 15.91 24.09 4.70
CA PRO A 301 16.43 24.96 5.76
C PRO A 301 16.24 24.30 7.12
N MET A 302 17.29 23.68 7.70
CA MET A 302 17.23 22.98 9.00
C MET A 302 16.70 23.82 10.19
N VAL A 303 16.56 25.14 10.06
CA VAL A 303 16.08 26.01 11.14
C VAL A 303 15.08 27.03 10.56
N ASN A 304 14.03 27.32 11.32
CA ASN A 304 12.96 28.27 10.95
C ASN A 304 12.06 27.81 9.79
N HIS A 305 11.57 26.57 9.85
CA HIS A 305 10.58 26.09 8.89
C HIS A 305 9.24 26.84 9.03
N LEU A 306 8.65 27.24 7.90
CA LEU A 306 7.30 27.80 7.84
C LEU A 306 6.24 26.68 7.84
N ASN A 307 6.56 25.56 7.18
CA ASN A 307 5.76 24.35 7.08
C ASN A 307 6.47 23.19 7.78
N THR A 308 5.81 22.05 7.93
CA THR A 308 6.47 20.86 8.48
C THR A 308 7.35 20.21 7.39
N PRO A 309 8.68 20.14 7.58
CA PRO A 309 9.55 19.45 6.63
C PRO A 309 9.28 17.95 6.65
N TRP A 310 9.58 17.28 5.55
CA TRP A 310 9.33 15.84 5.42
C TRP A 310 10.13 15.01 6.46
N MET A 311 11.31 15.50 6.87
CA MET A 311 12.15 14.88 7.90
C MET A 311 11.49 14.84 9.28
N SER A 312 10.60 15.78 9.59
CA SER A 312 9.99 15.91 10.91
C SER A 312 8.65 15.17 11.03
N ILE A 313 8.30 14.29 10.08
CA ILE A 313 7.04 13.54 10.10
C ILE A 313 7.15 12.35 11.06
N ASP A 314 6.29 12.28 12.08
CA ASP A 314 6.34 11.24 13.13
C ASP A 314 5.39 10.08 12.84
N GLU A 315 4.28 10.40 12.18
CA GLU A 315 3.20 9.45 11.91
C GLU A 315 3.46 8.68 10.61
N GLU A 316 3.05 7.41 10.59
CA GLU A 316 3.03 6.63 9.36
C GLU A 316 2.05 7.26 8.36
N THR A 317 2.58 7.78 7.26
CA THR A 317 1.78 8.57 6.31
C THR A 317 2.25 8.38 4.88
N LYS A 318 1.38 8.64 3.90
CA LYS A 318 1.76 8.64 2.48
C LYS A 318 2.31 10.00 2.10
N LEU A 319 3.56 10.06 1.63
CA LEU A 319 4.22 11.32 1.30
C LEU A 319 3.95 11.75 -0.15
N TYR A 320 4.10 10.82 -1.09
CA TYR A 320 3.80 11.02 -2.51
C TYR A 320 3.41 9.68 -3.14
N TYR A 321 3.00 9.68 -4.41
CA TYR A 321 2.66 8.47 -5.15
C TYR A 321 3.69 8.17 -6.24
N LEU A 322 3.88 6.90 -6.57
CA LEU A 322 4.53 6.45 -7.79
C LEU A 322 3.47 5.87 -8.74
N THR A 323 3.62 6.10 -10.04
CA THR A 323 2.77 5.44 -11.03
C THR A 323 3.02 3.96 -11.00
N ARG A 324 1.95 3.17 -10.87
CA ARG A 324 2.02 1.71 -10.88
C ARG A 324 2.57 1.14 -12.19
N ASP A 325 2.07 1.69 -13.28
CA ASP A 325 2.41 1.34 -14.66
C ASP A 325 3.29 2.44 -15.26
N PRO A 326 4.33 2.10 -16.05
CA PRO A 326 5.17 3.10 -16.69
C PRO A 326 4.36 3.94 -17.69
N ARG A 327 4.60 5.26 -17.68
CA ARG A 327 3.87 6.27 -18.44
C ARG A 327 4.67 6.81 -19.60
N SER A 328 3.93 7.17 -20.65
CA SER A 328 4.49 7.85 -21.82
C SER A 328 4.62 9.34 -21.58
N PHE A 329 5.35 10.04 -22.45
CA PHE A 329 5.39 11.50 -22.41
C PHE A 329 4.02 12.14 -22.66
N GLU A 330 3.19 11.56 -23.53
CA GLU A 330 1.82 12.07 -23.77
C GLU A 330 1.00 12.09 -22.48
N ASP A 331 1.16 11.06 -21.64
CA ASP A 331 0.52 11.01 -20.32
C ASP A 331 1.08 12.06 -19.36
N PHE A 332 2.40 12.28 -19.38
CA PHE A 332 3.05 13.32 -18.58
C PHE A 332 2.61 14.73 -18.99
N ALA A 333 2.56 15.01 -20.29
CA ALA A 333 2.17 16.30 -20.84
C ALA A 333 0.70 16.68 -20.56
N ARG A 334 -0.16 15.68 -20.33
CA ARG A 334 -1.54 15.91 -19.88
C ARG A 334 -1.61 16.42 -18.43
N GLY A 335 -0.58 16.18 -17.63
CA GLY A 335 -0.47 16.68 -16.26
C GLY A 335 -1.69 16.36 -15.39
N ALA A 336 -2.17 17.36 -14.66
CA ALA A 336 -3.26 17.25 -13.69
C ALA A 336 -4.54 16.60 -14.29
N ASP A 337 -4.88 16.89 -15.55
CA ASP A 337 -6.08 16.34 -16.22
C ASP A 337 -6.14 14.80 -16.21
N LEU A 338 -4.98 14.12 -16.23
CA LEU A 338 -4.90 12.67 -16.12
C LEU A 338 -4.74 12.23 -14.67
N PHE A 339 -3.77 12.80 -13.96
CA PHE A 339 -3.36 12.27 -12.66
C PHE A 339 -4.35 12.55 -11.54
N ASP A 340 -5.14 13.63 -11.61
CA ASP A 340 -6.21 13.92 -10.66
C ASP A 340 -7.26 12.79 -10.64
N SER A 341 -7.57 12.23 -11.81
CA SER A 341 -8.51 11.09 -11.94
C SER A 341 -7.96 9.76 -11.42
N LEU A 342 -6.64 9.66 -11.22
CA LEU A 342 -5.96 8.45 -10.76
C LEU A 342 -5.78 8.44 -9.24
N VAL A 343 -5.91 9.59 -8.56
CA VAL A 343 -5.87 9.67 -7.10
C VAL A 343 -7.01 8.84 -6.51
N GLY A 344 -6.69 8.00 -5.53
CA GLY A 344 -7.64 7.07 -4.91
C GLY A 344 -7.90 5.78 -5.71
N THR A 345 -7.22 5.56 -6.84
CA THR A 345 -7.28 4.31 -7.62
C THR A 345 -6.03 3.45 -7.41
N ASP A 346 -6.13 2.16 -7.75
CA ASP A 346 -5.01 1.19 -7.66
C ASP A 346 -3.85 1.47 -8.65
N ASN A 347 -3.98 2.49 -9.52
CA ASN A 347 -2.97 2.87 -10.51
C ASN A 347 -1.86 3.76 -9.93
N LEU A 348 -2.03 4.24 -8.70
CA LEU A 348 -1.03 4.99 -7.96
C LEU A 348 -0.63 4.21 -6.71
N VAL A 349 0.67 3.96 -6.56
CA VAL A 349 1.24 3.30 -5.39
C VAL A 349 1.71 4.39 -4.44
N GLY A 350 1.12 4.49 -3.26
CA GLY A 350 1.54 5.46 -2.25
C GLY A 350 2.86 5.05 -1.64
N VAL A 351 3.82 5.97 -1.56
CA VAL A 351 5.07 5.76 -0.82
C VAL A 351 4.77 5.98 0.65
N THR A 352 4.73 4.88 1.40
CA THR A 352 4.49 4.90 2.84
C THR A 352 5.75 5.37 3.56
N PHE A 353 5.65 6.48 4.26
CA PHE A 353 6.70 7.03 5.10
C PHE A 353 6.58 6.47 6.51
N VAL A 354 7.65 5.85 6.99
CA VAL A 354 7.76 5.27 8.34
C VAL A 354 8.95 5.91 9.04
N SER A 355 8.70 6.50 10.21
CA SER A 355 9.75 6.99 11.10
C SER A 355 10.18 5.89 12.06
N GLY A 356 11.48 5.61 12.11
CA GLY A 356 12.09 4.78 13.14
C GLY A 356 12.09 5.43 14.52
N GLU A 357 12.77 4.78 15.48
CA GLU A 357 12.92 5.29 16.84
C GLU A 357 13.67 6.63 16.85
N ARG A 358 13.06 7.65 17.47
CA ARG A 358 13.59 9.02 17.43
C ARG A 358 14.43 9.34 18.66
N GLU A 359 15.73 9.50 18.42
CA GLU A 359 16.68 10.10 19.37
C GLU A 359 17.03 11.56 19.04
N GLY A 360 16.41 12.14 17.99
CA GLY A 360 16.64 13.52 17.54
C GLY A 360 15.65 13.99 16.46
N ALA A 361 15.93 15.15 15.85
CA ALA A 361 15.04 15.78 14.86
C ALA A 361 15.34 15.43 13.38
N TYR A 362 16.58 15.09 13.04
CA TYR A 362 17.02 14.91 11.64
C TYR A 362 17.50 13.48 11.37
N PRO A 363 16.91 12.77 10.40
CA PRO A 363 17.36 11.41 10.07
C PRO A 363 18.69 11.43 9.30
N ARG A 364 19.56 10.44 9.56
CA ARG A 364 20.85 10.27 8.87
C ARG A 364 20.88 9.09 7.92
N SER A 365 19.93 8.18 8.06
CA SER A 365 19.76 7.02 7.20
C SER A 365 18.36 7.04 6.62
N VAL A 366 18.24 7.15 5.30
CA VAL A 366 16.96 7.16 4.59
C VAL A 366 16.95 5.98 3.62
N SER A 367 16.02 5.05 3.80
CA SER A 367 15.88 3.87 2.96
C SER A 367 14.61 3.97 2.13
N LEU A 368 14.76 4.07 0.81
CA LEU A 368 13.69 4.01 -0.17
C LEU A 368 13.65 2.61 -0.78
N SER A 369 12.59 1.87 -0.51
CA SER A 369 12.34 0.56 -1.09
C SER A 369 11.25 0.64 -2.17
N ILE A 370 11.51 0.07 -3.34
CA ILE A 370 10.57 -0.03 -4.46
C ILE A 370 10.50 -1.50 -4.89
N ALA A 371 9.37 -2.12 -4.61
CA ALA A 371 9.10 -3.50 -4.97
C ALA A 371 8.20 -3.58 -6.20
N TYR A 372 8.59 -4.38 -7.18
CA TYR A 372 7.85 -4.49 -8.44
C TYR A 372 7.60 -5.94 -8.84
N LYS A 373 6.56 -6.13 -9.65
CA LYS A 373 6.22 -7.38 -10.31
C LYS A 373 6.66 -7.32 -11.77
N GLN A 374 7.37 -8.36 -12.20
CA GLN A 374 7.71 -8.59 -13.59
C GLN A 374 6.54 -9.31 -14.29
N GLU A 375 5.92 -8.69 -15.29
CA GLU A 375 4.90 -9.31 -16.14
C GLU A 375 5.50 -9.73 -17.49
N GLY A 376 5.65 -11.04 -17.68
CA GLY A 376 6.37 -11.57 -18.84
C GLY A 376 7.85 -11.18 -18.80
N THR A 377 8.46 -10.96 -19.97
CA THR A 377 9.87 -10.55 -20.10
C THR A 377 10.04 -9.07 -20.43
N GLU A 378 8.95 -8.34 -20.63
CA GLU A 378 8.98 -6.99 -21.23
C GLU A 378 8.43 -5.90 -20.32
N TYR A 379 7.56 -6.22 -19.37
CA TYR A 379 6.78 -5.21 -18.65
C TYR A 379 6.98 -5.29 -17.15
N LYS A 380 7.16 -4.13 -16.51
CA LYS A 380 7.30 -4.00 -15.06
C LYS A 380 6.17 -3.19 -14.46
N LYS A 381 5.70 -3.63 -13.30
CA LYS A 381 4.62 -2.98 -12.55
C LYS A 381 5.05 -2.78 -11.11
N ILE A 382 5.10 -1.53 -10.64
CA ILE A 382 5.36 -1.25 -9.22
C ILE A 382 4.16 -1.74 -8.41
N VAL A 383 4.43 -2.42 -7.30
CA VAL A 383 3.39 -2.95 -6.42
C VAL A 383 3.38 -2.19 -5.11
N GLU A 384 4.56 -1.96 -4.55
CA GLU A 384 4.74 -1.40 -3.23
C GLU A 384 5.97 -0.49 -3.23
N ALA A 385 5.90 0.59 -2.48
CA ALA A 385 7.02 1.47 -2.25
C ALA A 385 6.94 2.03 -0.82
N GLY A 386 8.07 2.07 -0.14
CA GLY A 386 8.17 2.53 1.24
C GLY A 386 9.41 3.37 1.45
N MET A 387 9.31 4.35 2.33
CA MET A 387 10.40 5.19 2.77
C MET A 387 10.55 5.08 4.29
N GLU A 388 11.67 4.55 4.73
CA GLU A 388 11.99 4.39 6.14
C GLU A 388 13.12 5.36 6.52
N VAL A 389 12.94 6.11 7.61
CA VAL A 389 13.97 7.03 8.12
C VAL A 389 14.45 6.60 9.49
N ASN A 390 15.76 6.56 9.66
CA ASN A 390 16.46 6.04 10.83
C ASN A 390 17.66 6.92 11.21
N ASP A 391 18.29 6.60 12.34
CA ASP A 391 19.49 7.25 12.87
C ASP A 391 19.31 8.76 13.05
N PHE A 392 18.41 9.15 13.95
CA PHE A 392 18.11 10.55 14.20
C PHE A 392 19.21 11.26 14.99
N ASP A 393 19.46 12.51 14.63
CA ASP A 393 20.44 13.42 15.22
C ASP A 393 19.83 14.81 15.43
N ASP A 394 20.38 15.59 16.35
CA ASP A 394 19.95 16.96 16.69
C ASP A 394 20.90 18.03 16.15
N ASP A 395 22.03 17.66 15.54
CA ASP A 395 22.98 18.63 14.97
C ASP A 395 22.47 19.22 13.64
N PHE A 396 21.84 20.39 13.75
CA PHE A 396 21.36 21.20 12.61
C PHE A 396 22.48 21.73 11.69
N ARG A 397 23.76 21.64 12.08
CA ARG A 397 24.89 22.08 11.23
C ARG A 397 25.36 20.98 10.28
N ARG A 398 25.00 19.76 10.60
CA ARG A 398 25.36 18.58 9.84
C ARG A 398 24.25 18.33 8.83
N LEU A 399 24.57 18.46 7.54
CA LEU A 399 23.60 18.34 6.44
C LEU A 399 23.66 16.98 5.74
N ASP A 400 24.67 16.16 6.02
CA ASP A 400 24.85 14.86 5.37
C ASP A 400 23.85 13.81 5.89
N TYR A 401 23.37 13.00 4.95
CA TYR A 401 22.60 11.78 5.19
C TYR A 401 22.89 10.75 4.08
N ASN A 402 22.65 9.48 4.37
CA ASN A 402 22.79 8.41 3.38
C ASN A 402 21.41 8.00 2.88
N LEU A 403 21.22 8.06 1.57
CA LEU A 403 20.05 7.57 0.86
C LEU A 403 20.33 6.16 0.32
N THR A 404 19.74 5.15 0.95
CA THR A 404 19.73 3.78 0.44
C THR A 404 18.50 3.56 -0.43
N ILE A 405 18.69 3.09 -1.65
CA ILE A 405 17.66 2.79 -2.63
C ILE A 405 17.71 1.30 -2.91
N GLU A 406 16.63 0.61 -2.60
CA GLU A 406 16.42 -0.80 -2.90
C GLU A 406 15.34 -0.95 -3.96
N TYR A 407 15.72 -1.40 -5.15
CA TYR A 407 14.80 -1.76 -6.21
C TYR A 407 14.90 -3.25 -6.48
N LYS A 408 13.86 -4.02 -6.17
CA LYS A 408 13.90 -5.47 -6.30
C LYS A 408 12.60 -6.07 -6.84
N PRO A 409 12.68 -7.17 -7.60
CA PRO A 409 11.49 -7.90 -8.00
C PRO A 409 10.93 -8.67 -6.80
N MET A 410 9.60 -8.68 -6.66
CA MET A 410 8.95 -9.40 -5.57
C MET A 410 9.07 -10.92 -5.73
N VAL A 411 9.31 -11.60 -4.62
CA VAL A 411 9.33 -13.07 -4.53
C VAL A 411 7.90 -13.63 -4.51
N TRP A 412 7.71 -14.90 -4.83
CA TRP A 412 6.38 -15.53 -4.88
C TRP A 412 5.54 -15.34 -3.59
N SER A 413 6.17 -15.42 -2.41
CA SER A 413 5.51 -15.20 -1.11
C SER A 413 5.03 -13.77 -0.94
N GLU A 414 5.84 -12.80 -1.35
CA GLU A 414 5.51 -11.37 -1.30
C GLU A 414 4.39 -11.04 -2.30
N LEU A 415 4.46 -11.59 -3.51
CA LEU A 415 3.39 -11.47 -4.51
C LEU A 415 2.06 -12.06 -4.03
N MET A 416 2.13 -13.16 -3.28
CA MET A 416 0.97 -13.79 -2.67
C MET A 416 0.35 -12.89 -1.59
N ASN A 417 1.16 -12.32 -0.69
CA ASN A 417 0.70 -11.42 0.37
C ASN A 417 0.17 -10.10 -0.20
N ALA A 418 0.79 -9.54 -1.24
CA ALA A 418 0.35 -8.33 -1.91
C ALA A 418 -0.85 -8.53 -2.86
N PHE A 419 -1.50 -9.71 -2.84
CA PHE A 419 -2.65 -10.05 -3.69
C PHE A 419 -2.43 -9.87 -5.20
N GLN A 420 -1.19 -10.05 -5.69
CA GLN A 420 -0.80 -9.77 -7.08
C GLN A 420 -0.92 -10.97 -8.04
N LEU A 421 -1.23 -12.15 -7.50
CA LEU A 421 -1.39 -13.37 -8.27
C LEU A 421 -2.81 -13.48 -8.87
N PRO A 422 -3.00 -14.25 -9.95
CA PRO A 422 -4.33 -14.50 -10.51
C PRO A 422 -5.27 -15.18 -9.50
N LEU A 423 -6.57 -14.85 -9.54
CA LEU A 423 -7.60 -15.43 -8.67
C LEU A 423 -7.59 -16.97 -8.66
N SER A 424 -7.28 -17.60 -9.80
CA SER A 424 -7.18 -19.06 -9.91
C SER A 424 -6.15 -19.67 -8.96
N VAL A 425 -5.03 -18.96 -8.71
CA VAL A 425 -3.98 -19.43 -7.79
C VAL A 425 -4.52 -19.44 -6.37
N TYR A 426 -5.19 -18.36 -5.94
CA TYR A 426 -5.83 -18.31 -4.63
C TYR A 426 -6.89 -19.41 -4.47
N CYS A 427 -7.74 -19.65 -5.49
CA CYS A 427 -8.71 -20.76 -5.44
C CYS A 427 -8.05 -22.13 -5.23
N VAL A 428 -6.94 -22.41 -5.92
CA VAL A 428 -6.17 -23.64 -5.75
C VAL A 428 -5.56 -23.71 -4.35
N LEU A 429 -4.98 -22.61 -3.89
CA LEU A 429 -4.31 -22.54 -2.59
C LEU A 429 -5.31 -22.73 -1.43
N PHE A 430 -6.47 -22.08 -1.47
CA PHE A 430 -7.55 -22.31 -0.51
C PHE A 430 -8.05 -23.77 -0.55
N ALA A 431 -8.16 -24.39 -1.73
CA ALA A 431 -8.51 -25.80 -1.83
C ALA A 431 -7.43 -26.72 -1.22
N LEU A 432 -6.15 -26.39 -1.39
CA LEU A 432 -5.03 -27.12 -0.78
C LEU A 432 -5.02 -26.97 0.74
N ILE A 433 -5.24 -25.76 1.28
CA ILE A 433 -5.37 -25.52 2.72
C ILE A 433 -6.53 -26.35 3.29
N GLY A 434 -7.69 -26.34 2.62
CA GLY A 434 -8.84 -27.16 3.01
C GLY A 434 -8.55 -28.66 2.97
N ALA A 435 -7.89 -29.15 1.93
CA ALA A 435 -7.48 -30.55 1.83
C ALA A 435 -6.49 -30.93 2.95
N LEU A 436 -5.52 -30.07 3.25
CA LEU A 436 -4.55 -30.27 4.33
C LEU A 436 -5.25 -30.32 5.70
N ALA A 437 -6.24 -29.46 5.95
CA ALA A 437 -7.05 -29.50 7.17
C ALA A 437 -7.80 -30.84 7.32
N VAL A 438 -8.36 -31.38 6.23
CA VAL A 438 -8.98 -32.71 6.24
C VAL A 438 -7.95 -33.81 6.54
N VAL A 439 -6.73 -33.72 5.99
CA VAL A 439 -5.66 -34.68 6.28
C VAL A 439 -5.24 -34.61 7.75
N VAL A 440 -5.04 -33.41 8.30
CA VAL A 440 -4.67 -33.22 9.72
C VAL A 440 -5.73 -33.80 10.64
N THR A 441 -7.01 -33.50 10.40
CA THR A 441 -8.12 -34.07 11.20
C THR A 441 -8.22 -35.59 11.08
N TRP A 442 -8.01 -36.14 9.87
CA TRP A 442 -7.95 -37.58 9.64
C TRP A 442 -6.78 -38.24 10.38
N LEU A 443 -5.59 -37.62 10.38
CA LEU A 443 -4.42 -38.10 11.13
C LEU A 443 -4.68 -38.07 12.64
N SER A 444 -5.25 -36.99 13.19
CA SER A 444 -5.64 -36.91 14.59
C SER A 444 -6.65 -38.00 14.97
N TRP A 445 -7.66 -38.24 14.11
CA TRP A 445 -8.60 -39.34 14.27
C TRP A 445 -7.90 -40.70 14.27
N LEU A 446 -6.97 -40.93 13.34
CA LEU A 446 -6.21 -42.18 13.24
C LEU A 446 -5.39 -42.45 14.51
N VAL A 447 -4.69 -41.44 15.03
CA VAL A 447 -3.91 -41.54 16.28
C VAL A 447 -4.82 -41.95 17.45
N MET A 448 -5.99 -41.31 17.58
CA MET A 448 -6.97 -41.66 18.62
C MET A 448 -7.50 -43.08 18.46
N ARG A 449 -7.72 -43.54 17.22
CA ARG A 449 -8.18 -44.91 16.96
C ARG A 449 -7.15 -45.96 17.34
N ILE A 450 -5.87 -45.69 17.11
CA ILE A 450 -4.77 -46.58 17.52
C ILE A 450 -4.66 -46.63 19.05
N GLY A 451 -4.88 -45.51 19.74
CA GLY A 451 -4.79 -45.43 21.21
C GLY A 451 -5.90 -46.14 21.99
N VAL A 452 -7.10 -46.29 21.41
CA VAL A 452 -8.26 -46.87 22.13
C VAL A 452 -8.31 -48.39 21.98
N LYS A 453 -8.04 -49.11 23.08
CA LYS A 453 -7.82 -50.58 23.09
C LYS A 453 -9.03 -51.48 22.84
N ARG A 454 -10.28 -51.00 22.85
CA ARG A 454 -11.48 -51.75 22.46
C ARG A 454 -12.74 -50.90 22.63
N VAL A 455 -13.35 -50.52 21.52
CA VAL A 455 -14.79 -50.21 21.46
C VAL A 455 -15.28 -50.87 20.17
N GLN A 456 -16.35 -51.66 20.24
CA GLN A 456 -17.04 -52.16 19.04
C GLN A 456 -17.45 -50.95 18.21
N SER A 457 -16.67 -50.61 17.18
CA SER A 457 -17.02 -49.48 16.35
C SER A 457 -18.18 -49.86 15.44
N PRO A 458 -19.27 -49.07 15.40
CA PRO A 458 -20.29 -49.26 14.38
C PRO A 458 -19.66 -49.14 12.98
N ARG A 459 -20.23 -49.82 11.99
CA ARG A 459 -19.78 -49.73 10.60
C ARG A 459 -19.88 -48.27 10.16
N PHE A 460 -18.81 -47.72 9.60
CA PHE A 460 -18.79 -46.33 9.14
C PHE A 460 -19.60 -46.21 7.85
N GLN A 461 -20.81 -45.66 7.94
CA GLN A 461 -21.70 -45.40 6.81
C GLN A 461 -21.44 -43.99 6.25
N LEU A 462 -20.37 -43.83 5.45
CA LEU A 462 -19.95 -42.51 4.96
C LEU A 462 -21.05 -41.79 4.17
N ALA A 463 -21.81 -42.51 3.34
CA ALA A 463 -22.88 -41.90 2.53
C ALA A 463 -24.04 -41.35 3.38
N GLU A 464 -24.55 -42.15 4.32
CA GLU A 464 -25.62 -41.74 5.24
C GLU A 464 -25.16 -40.59 6.15
N CYS A 465 -23.90 -40.64 6.57
CA CYS A 465 -23.27 -39.61 7.39
C CYS A 465 -23.12 -38.28 6.62
N PHE A 466 -22.70 -38.33 5.35
CA PHE A 466 -22.57 -37.15 4.50
C PHE A 466 -23.93 -36.53 4.17
N GLU A 467 -24.92 -37.37 3.85
CA GLU A 467 -26.30 -36.92 3.62
C GLU A 467 -26.86 -36.25 4.88
N PHE A 468 -26.72 -36.88 6.05
CA PHE A 468 -27.27 -36.37 7.30
C PHE A 468 -26.54 -35.12 7.82
N MET A 469 -25.21 -35.14 7.87
CA MET A 469 -24.43 -34.06 8.48
C MET A 469 -24.15 -32.88 7.56
N LEU A 470 -24.14 -33.07 6.24
CA LEU A 470 -23.76 -32.01 5.30
C LEU A 470 -24.92 -31.55 4.42
N LEU A 471 -25.63 -32.47 3.74
CA LEU A 471 -26.60 -32.09 2.73
C LEU A 471 -27.80 -31.32 3.31
N TRP A 472 -28.42 -31.83 4.37
CA TRP A 472 -29.59 -31.16 4.98
C TRP A 472 -29.25 -29.81 5.62
N PRO A 473 -28.15 -29.67 6.39
CA PRO A 473 -27.75 -28.36 6.92
C PRO A 473 -27.42 -27.36 5.81
N ILE A 474 -26.70 -27.77 4.75
CA ILE A 474 -26.39 -26.87 3.62
C ILE A 474 -27.69 -26.38 2.97
N GLN A 475 -28.65 -27.27 2.70
CA GLN A 475 -29.94 -26.85 2.14
C GLN A 475 -30.63 -25.82 3.04
N GLY A 476 -30.63 -26.05 4.36
CA GLY A 476 -31.18 -25.12 5.34
C GLY A 476 -30.49 -23.75 5.30
N VAL A 477 -29.15 -23.73 5.30
CA VAL A 477 -28.36 -22.50 5.22
C VAL A 477 -28.60 -21.78 3.89
N CYS A 478 -28.54 -22.46 2.75
CA CYS A 478 -28.78 -21.85 1.44
C CYS A 478 -30.16 -21.18 1.35
N ILE A 479 -31.22 -21.85 1.83
CA ILE A 479 -32.58 -21.30 1.82
C ILE A 479 -32.66 -20.08 2.74
N ALA A 480 -32.07 -20.16 3.95
CA ALA A 480 -32.08 -19.04 4.89
C ALA A 480 -31.28 -17.84 4.37
N SER A 481 -30.06 -18.07 3.86
CA SER A 481 -29.19 -17.04 3.29
C SER A 481 -29.82 -16.36 2.07
N LEU A 482 -30.51 -17.10 1.21
CA LEU A 482 -31.23 -16.52 0.07
C LEU A 482 -32.26 -15.50 0.52
N LEU A 483 -33.03 -15.80 1.57
CA LEU A 483 -34.03 -14.86 2.11
C LEU A 483 -33.39 -13.60 2.69
N VAL A 484 -32.26 -13.74 3.39
CA VAL A 484 -31.50 -12.60 3.92
C VAL A 484 -30.96 -11.74 2.79
N VAL A 485 -30.36 -12.36 1.75
CA VAL A 485 -29.83 -11.63 0.58
C VAL A 485 -30.94 -10.88 -0.15
N VAL A 486 -32.10 -11.51 -0.37
CA VAL A 486 -33.25 -10.86 -1.00
C VAL A 486 -33.74 -9.67 -0.16
N LEU A 487 -33.83 -9.82 1.17
CA LEU A 487 -34.20 -8.72 2.06
C LEU A 487 -33.19 -7.57 1.98
N SER A 488 -31.88 -7.88 1.98
CA SER A 488 -30.82 -6.88 1.87
C SER A 488 -30.82 -6.15 0.53
N ILE A 489 -31.09 -6.86 -0.57
CA ILE A 489 -31.24 -6.25 -1.90
C ILE A 489 -32.44 -5.31 -1.91
N ILE A 490 -33.58 -5.73 -1.34
CA ILE A 490 -34.78 -4.89 -1.26
C ILE A 490 -34.48 -3.61 -0.47
N ILE A 491 -33.83 -3.72 0.70
CA ILE A 491 -33.44 -2.55 1.49
C ILE A 491 -32.53 -1.63 0.67
N LYS A 492 -31.46 -2.16 0.07
CA LYS A 492 -30.50 -1.37 -0.70
C LYS A 492 -31.14 -0.67 -1.90
N VAL A 493 -31.94 -1.39 -2.69
CA VAL A 493 -32.64 -0.84 -3.87
C VAL A 493 -33.61 0.26 -3.45
N THR A 494 -34.31 0.09 -2.32
CA THR A 494 -35.28 1.09 -1.82
C THR A 494 -34.64 2.43 -1.50
N PHE A 495 -33.35 2.50 -1.17
CA PHE A 495 -32.65 3.76 -0.86
C PHE A 495 -31.76 4.27 -2.02
N THR A 496 -31.91 3.71 -3.23
CA THR A 496 -31.28 4.25 -4.44
C THR A 496 -32.09 5.41 -5.02
N ASP A 497 -31.46 6.27 -5.82
CA ASP A 497 -32.10 7.44 -6.45
C ASP A 497 -33.29 7.10 -7.36
N PHE A 498 -33.43 5.83 -7.74
CA PHE A 498 -34.57 5.38 -8.54
C PHE A 498 -35.84 5.12 -7.71
N ALA A 499 -35.70 4.67 -6.46
CA ALA A 499 -36.81 4.12 -5.68
C ALA A 499 -36.94 4.72 -4.26
N ASP A 500 -36.12 5.70 -3.90
CA ASP A 500 -36.12 6.33 -2.58
C ASP A 500 -37.48 6.97 -2.24
N PRO A 501 -38.25 6.40 -1.29
CA PRO A 501 -39.54 6.95 -0.89
C PRO A 501 -39.39 8.24 -0.07
N PHE A 502 -38.16 8.62 0.31
CA PHE A 502 -37.84 9.76 1.15
C PHE A 502 -37.10 10.90 0.42
N GLN A 503 -37.11 10.93 -0.92
CA GLN A 503 -36.48 11.98 -1.74
C GLN A 503 -36.90 13.43 -1.38
N GLY A 504 -38.01 13.60 -0.67
CA GLY A 504 -38.50 14.91 -0.20
C GLY A 504 -38.43 15.15 1.31
N ILE A 505 -37.88 14.22 2.11
CA ILE A 505 -37.83 14.33 3.57
C ILE A 505 -36.39 14.65 3.99
N GLY A 506 -36.20 15.91 4.42
CA GLY A 506 -34.92 16.43 4.89
C GLY A 506 -34.36 15.68 6.10
N CYS A 507 -33.04 15.76 6.24
CA CYS A 507 -32.27 15.00 7.21
C CYS A 507 -32.01 15.83 8.47
N SER A 508 -33.07 16.06 9.25
CA SER A 508 -32.92 16.73 10.53
C SER A 508 -33.68 15.99 11.63
N TRP A 509 -32.98 15.14 12.39
CA TRP A 509 -33.41 14.86 13.76
C TRP A 509 -33.52 16.20 14.53
N PRO A 510 -32.62 17.20 14.45
CA PRO A 510 -32.72 18.41 15.28
C PRO A 510 -34.05 19.19 15.19
N GLN A 511 -34.85 19.04 14.12
CA GLN A 511 -36.16 19.70 14.01
C GLN A 511 -37.27 19.05 14.85
N ALA A 512 -37.12 17.79 15.29
CA ALA A 512 -38.13 17.11 16.13
C ALA A 512 -37.90 17.27 17.65
N VAL A 513 -36.69 17.68 18.10
CA VAL A 513 -36.42 18.04 19.52
C VAL A 513 -36.31 19.56 19.75
N GLY A 514 -36.27 20.38 18.69
CA GLY A 514 -36.35 21.84 18.86
C GLY A 514 -35.14 22.47 19.57
N THR A 515 -33.96 21.87 19.47
CA THR A 515 -32.71 22.50 19.91
C THR A 515 -32.06 23.19 18.71
N SER A 516 -32.32 24.49 18.60
CA SER A 516 -31.68 25.42 17.67
C SER A 516 -30.21 25.60 18.06
N GLY A 517 -29.30 25.04 17.26
CA GLY A 517 -27.88 25.31 17.38
C GLY A 517 -27.06 24.40 16.47
N ALA A 518 -26.68 24.93 15.31
CA ALA A 518 -25.61 24.45 14.44
C ALA A 518 -25.40 22.92 14.37
N ALA A 519 -26.17 22.24 13.54
CA ALA A 519 -25.68 21.02 12.90
C ALA A 519 -25.46 21.41 11.43
N GLU A 520 -24.23 21.23 10.93
CA GLU A 520 -23.93 21.23 9.50
C GLU A 520 -25.02 20.47 8.74
N GLU A 521 -25.40 20.97 7.56
CA GLU A 521 -26.29 20.23 6.65
C GLU A 521 -25.65 18.86 6.39
N MET A 522 -26.13 17.83 7.11
CA MET A 522 -25.67 16.47 6.91
C MET A 522 -26.00 16.09 5.47
N ASP A 523 -24.96 15.73 4.71
CA ASP A 523 -25.07 15.44 3.30
C ASP A 523 -26.19 14.41 3.02
N THR A 524 -26.91 14.63 1.94
CA THR A 524 -28.06 13.82 1.52
C THR A 524 -27.69 12.35 1.35
N GLU A 525 -26.45 12.07 0.96
CA GLU A 525 -25.93 10.72 0.82
C GLU A 525 -25.68 10.05 2.17
N THR A 526 -25.02 10.73 3.11
CA THR A 526 -24.82 10.24 4.49
C THR A 526 -26.14 9.90 5.18
N CYS A 527 -27.18 10.71 4.93
CA CYS A 527 -28.50 10.46 5.48
C CYS A 527 -29.20 9.23 4.91
N LYS A 528 -29.06 8.99 3.59
CA LYS A 528 -29.57 7.76 2.95
C LYS A 528 -28.88 6.52 3.56
N GLN A 529 -27.57 6.60 3.79
CA GLN A 529 -26.80 5.53 4.42
C GLN A 529 -27.26 5.28 5.87
N ALA A 530 -27.53 6.32 6.66
CA ALA A 530 -28.04 6.17 8.03
C ALA A 530 -29.41 5.46 8.08
N ARG A 531 -30.36 5.86 7.22
CA ARG A 531 -31.69 5.22 7.12
C ARG A 531 -31.61 3.76 6.68
N MET A 532 -30.70 3.48 5.75
CA MET A 532 -30.40 2.12 5.31
C MET A 532 -29.85 1.28 6.48
N GLY A 533 -28.92 1.82 7.28
CA GLY A 533 -28.40 1.19 8.49
C GLY A 533 -29.49 0.87 9.53
N GLU A 534 -30.37 1.83 9.83
CA GLU A 534 -31.51 1.59 10.73
C GLU A 534 -32.46 0.50 10.22
N SER A 535 -32.70 0.47 8.90
CA SER A 535 -33.53 -0.55 8.26
C SER A 535 -32.93 -1.95 8.41
N PHE A 536 -31.61 -2.08 8.27
CA PHE A 536 -30.89 -3.34 8.53
C PHE A 536 -30.97 -3.77 9.99
N LEU A 537 -30.83 -2.83 10.94
CA LEU A 537 -30.97 -3.12 12.37
C LEU A 537 -32.37 -3.65 12.71
N LEU A 538 -33.42 -2.98 12.22
CA LEU A 538 -34.81 -3.39 12.43
C LEU A 538 -35.10 -4.76 11.78
N ALA A 539 -34.63 -4.97 10.55
CA ALA A 539 -34.72 -6.26 9.87
C ALA A 539 -34.05 -7.38 10.69
N GLY A 540 -32.85 -7.13 11.21
CA GLY A 540 -32.14 -8.05 12.10
C GLY A 540 -32.92 -8.42 13.36
N LEU A 541 -33.49 -7.43 14.05
CA LEU A 541 -34.32 -7.66 15.24
C LEU A 541 -35.60 -8.45 14.91
N MET A 542 -36.22 -8.19 13.76
CA MET A 542 -37.38 -8.95 13.29
C MET A 542 -37.03 -10.42 12.97
N MET A 543 -35.83 -10.66 12.41
CA MET A 543 -35.33 -12.01 12.16
C MET A 543 -35.05 -12.74 13.47
N LEU A 544 -34.40 -12.11 14.46
CA LEU A 544 -34.18 -12.68 15.79
C LEU A 544 -35.51 -13.02 16.49
N TRP A 545 -36.48 -12.12 16.43
CA TRP A 545 -37.82 -12.35 16.97
C TRP A 545 -38.52 -13.54 16.31
N SER A 546 -38.45 -13.63 14.97
CA SER A 546 -39.07 -14.71 14.21
C SER A 546 -38.36 -16.05 14.48
N GLY A 547 -37.02 -16.04 14.54
CA GLY A 547 -36.19 -17.19 14.90
C GLY A 547 -36.50 -17.72 16.30
N SER A 548 -36.70 -16.84 17.29
CA SER A 548 -37.07 -17.25 18.65
C SER A 548 -38.41 -18.01 18.70
N LYS A 549 -39.37 -17.64 17.84
CA LYS A 549 -40.68 -18.32 17.73
C LYS A 549 -40.57 -19.68 17.05
N LEU A 550 -39.64 -19.83 16.11
CA LEU A 550 -39.37 -21.08 15.41
C LEU A 550 -38.67 -22.09 16.33
N MET A 551 -37.63 -21.63 17.03
CA MET A 551 -36.81 -22.47 17.93
C MET A 551 -37.54 -22.89 19.20
N VAL A 552 -38.40 -22.03 19.74
CA VAL A 552 -39.27 -22.35 20.88
C VAL A 552 -40.73 -22.37 20.41
N PRO A 553 -41.20 -23.47 19.79
CA PRO A 553 -42.57 -23.56 19.29
C PRO A 553 -43.58 -23.52 20.44
N LYS A 554 -44.83 -23.17 20.12
CA LYS A 554 -45.93 -23.33 21.08
C LYS A 554 -46.19 -24.82 21.26
N LEU A 555 -46.50 -25.25 22.48
CA LEU A 555 -46.91 -26.63 22.74
C LEU A 555 -48.12 -26.99 21.87
N ARG A 556 -48.11 -28.18 21.27
CA ARG A 556 -49.25 -28.69 20.50
C ARG A 556 -50.41 -29.00 21.43
N ASP A 557 -51.64 -28.92 20.92
CA ASP A 557 -52.84 -29.21 21.73
C ASP A 557 -52.83 -30.61 22.35
N VAL A 558 -52.14 -31.57 21.72
CA VAL A 558 -51.95 -32.94 22.23
C VAL A 558 -51.01 -32.96 23.43
N GLU A 559 -49.92 -32.20 23.39
CA GLU A 559 -48.96 -32.07 24.50
C GLU A 559 -49.57 -31.32 25.67
N VAL A 560 -50.36 -30.27 25.39
CA VAL A 560 -51.14 -29.55 26.40
C VAL A 560 -52.14 -30.49 27.07
N LYS A 561 -52.84 -31.34 26.30
CA LYS A 561 -53.77 -32.35 26.86
C LYS A 561 -53.03 -33.41 27.69
N PHE A 562 -51.85 -33.85 27.26
CA PHE A 562 -51.02 -34.79 28.00
C PHE A 562 -50.54 -34.21 29.34
N LEU A 563 -50.05 -32.97 29.35
CA LEU A 563 -49.62 -32.28 30.57
C LEU A 563 -50.78 -32.04 31.56
N VAL A 564 -51.99 -31.83 31.06
CA VAL A 564 -53.20 -31.70 31.88
C VAL A 564 -53.68 -33.05 32.47
N GLN A 565 -53.27 -34.18 31.89
CA GLN A 565 -53.63 -35.53 32.34
C GLN A 565 -52.65 -36.12 33.35
N ARG A 566 -51.43 -35.57 33.49
CA ARG A 566 -50.42 -36.03 34.44
C ARG A 566 -50.83 -35.63 35.88
N LYS A 567 -50.56 -36.50 36.87
CA LYS A 567 -50.92 -36.24 38.28
C LYS A 567 -50.13 -35.03 38.82
N THR A 568 -50.77 -34.29 39.73
CA THR A 568 -50.24 -33.05 40.31
C THR A 568 -48.92 -33.23 41.07
N ASP A 569 -48.70 -34.40 41.67
CA ASP A 569 -47.50 -34.67 42.47
C ASP A 569 -46.23 -34.85 41.60
N ASP A 570 -46.36 -35.44 40.41
CA ASP A 570 -45.26 -35.62 39.46
C ASP A 570 -44.81 -34.29 38.84
N LEU A 571 -45.76 -33.37 38.62
CA LEU A 571 -45.52 -32.04 38.07
C LEU A 571 -44.88 -31.07 39.08
N GLN A 572 -45.13 -31.27 40.38
CA GLN A 572 -44.50 -30.53 41.46
C GLN A 572 -43.04 -30.94 41.68
N GLN A 573 -42.70 -32.23 41.50
CA GLN A 573 -41.31 -32.72 41.49
C GLN A 573 -40.50 -32.16 40.30
N GLU A 574 -41.13 -31.92 39.15
CA GLU A 574 -40.49 -31.27 37.99
C GLU A 574 -40.47 -29.73 38.09
N GLY A 575 -40.92 -29.14 39.21
CA GLY A 575 -40.81 -27.69 39.46
C GLY A 575 -41.82 -26.81 38.70
N ILE A 576 -42.90 -27.39 38.17
CA ILE A 576 -43.91 -26.67 37.38
C ILE A 576 -45.04 -26.19 38.32
N PRO A 577 -45.26 -24.87 38.50
CA PRO A 577 -46.30 -24.37 39.40
C PRO A 577 -47.71 -24.65 38.85
N ILE A 578 -48.52 -25.40 39.59
CA ILE A 578 -49.88 -25.80 39.16
C ILE A 578 -50.94 -24.90 39.81
N PRO A 579 -51.81 -24.24 39.02
CA PRO A 579 -52.93 -23.47 39.56
C PRO A 579 -54.17 -24.34 39.85
N ALA A 580 -54.92 -23.97 40.88
CA ALA A 580 -56.17 -24.64 41.29
C ALA A 580 -57.35 -24.51 40.29
N SER A 581 -57.18 -23.91 39.10
CA SER A 581 -58.29 -23.65 38.16
C SER A 581 -57.91 -23.83 36.68
N ARG A 582 -58.76 -24.57 35.95
CA ARG A 582 -58.63 -24.96 34.54
C ARG A 582 -58.50 -23.77 33.57
N SER A 583 -59.08 -22.61 33.90
CA SER A 583 -59.02 -21.39 33.05
C SER A 583 -57.69 -20.62 33.17
N LYS A 584 -56.93 -20.83 34.26
CA LYS A 584 -55.60 -20.23 34.47
C LYS A 584 -54.47 -21.12 33.93
N MET A 585 -54.75 -22.39 33.65
CA MET A 585 -53.78 -23.37 33.12
C MET A 585 -53.18 -22.93 31.78
N SER A 586 -53.99 -22.41 30.85
CA SER A 586 -53.50 -21.96 29.52
C SER A 586 -52.63 -20.69 29.58
N LYS A 587 -52.89 -19.80 30.56
CA LYS A 587 -52.06 -18.61 30.79
C LYS A 587 -50.71 -19.00 31.40
N ILE A 588 -50.70 -19.94 32.33
CA ILE A 588 -49.49 -20.43 33.00
C ILE A 588 -48.66 -21.35 32.10
N THR A 589 -49.22 -22.11 31.16
CA THR A 589 -48.41 -22.84 30.16
C THR A 589 -47.80 -21.92 29.09
N SER A 590 -48.44 -20.78 28.80
CA SER A 590 -47.93 -19.80 27.84
C SER A 590 -46.82 -18.89 28.40
N LEU A 591 -46.76 -18.69 29.72
CA LEU A 591 -45.82 -17.78 30.38
C LEU A 591 -44.36 -18.27 30.29
N PRO A 592 -44.04 -19.55 30.59
CA PRO A 592 -42.68 -20.10 30.45
C PRO A 592 -42.20 -20.05 29.00
N VAL A 593 -43.07 -20.35 28.03
CA VAL A 593 -42.73 -20.27 26.60
C VAL A 593 -42.36 -18.85 26.19
N LYS A 594 -43.13 -17.85 26.65
CA LYS A 594 -42.82 -16.43 26.39
C LYS A 594 -41.54 -15.99 27.07
N TRP A 595 -41.35 -16.39 28.33
CA TRP A 595 -40.17 -16.03 29.11
C TRP A 595 -38.90 -16.63 28.51
N LYS A 596 -38.97 -17.90 28.09
CA LYS A 596 -37.88 -18.61 27.40
C LYS A 596 -37.53 -17.98 26.06
N ARG A 597 -38.52 -17.55 25.27
CA ARG A 597 -38.28 -16.79 24.03
C ARG A 597 -37.58 -15.46 24.30
N PHE A 598 -38.05 -14.73 25.31
CA PHE A 598 -37.46 -13.45 25.70
C PHE A 598 -36.04 -13.61 26.23
N HIS A 599 -35.80 -14.63 27.05
CA HIS A 599 -34.48 -15.00 27.56
C HIS A 599 -33.50 -15.33 26.43
N LEU A 600 -33.92 -16.15 25.46
CA LEU A 600 -33.12 -16.46 24.28
C LEU A 600 -32.77 -15.18 23.49
N LEU A 601 -33.75 -14.31 23.29
CA LEU A 601 -33.57 -13.05 22.54
C LEU A 601 -32.60 -12.11 23.27
N TRP A 602 -32.70 -12.02 24.59
CA TRP A 602 -31.79 -11.24 25.42
C TRP A 602 -30.36 -11.79 25.37
N CYS A 603 -30.20 -13.11 25.48
CA CYS A 603 -28.89 -13.76 25.32
C CYS A 603 -28.30 -13.52 23.93
N SER A 604 -29.11 -13.59 22.86
CA SER A 604 -28.66 -13.30 21.50
C SER A 604 -28.21 -11.84 21.34
N ILE A 605 -28.95 -10.87 21.88
CA ILE A 605 -28.57 -9.44 21.80
C ILE A 605 -27.25 -9.18 22.55
N LEU A 606 -27.12 -9.71 23.77
CA LEU A 606 -25.89 -9.57 24.56
C LEU A 606 -24.68 -10.18 23.83
N LEU A 607 -24.88 -11.33 23.19
CA LEU A 607 -23.83 -11.97 22.40
C LEU A 607 -23.45 -11.12 21.19
N VAL A 608 -24.42 -10.65 20.40
CA VAL A 608 -24.16 -9.84 19.21
C VAL A 608 -23.38 -8.57 19.56
N LEU A 609 -23.70 -7.90 20.68
CA LEU A 609 -22.94 -6.73 21.14
C LEU A 609 -21.47 -7.06 21.40
N ALA A 610 -21.18 -8.19 22.07
CA ALA A 610 -19.81 -8.62 22.30
C ALA A 610 -19.08 -9.00 21.01
N LEU A 611 -19.78 -9.67 20.08
CA LEU A 611 -19.23 -10.06 18.78
C LEU A 611 -18.95 -8.85 17.88
N MET A 612 -19.75 -7.79 17.95
CA MET A 612 -19.48 -6.53 17.24
C MET A 612 -18.18 -5.88 17.72
N VAL A 613 -17.94 -5.84 19.04
CA VAL A 613 -16.69 -5.30 19.59
C VAL A 613 -15.48 -6.11 19.11
N MET A 614 -15.61 -7.44 19.09
CA MET A 614 -14.56 -8.32 18.56
C MET A 614 -14.29 -8.06 17.08
N MET A 615 -15.34 -7.88 16.28
CA MET A 615 -15.23 -7.61 14.85
C MET A 615 -14.55 -6.27 14.56
N GLU A 616 -14.93 -5.19 15.24
CA GLU A 616 -14.26 -3.89 15.11
C GLU A 616 -12.79 -3.96 15.54
N PHE A 617 -12.49 -4.69 16.63
CA PHE A 617 -11.11 -4.88 17.06
C PHE A 617 -10.28 -5.66 16.05
N SER A 618 -10.88 -6.59 15.29
CA SER A 618 -10.16 -7.36 14.26
C SER A 618 -9.70 -6.53 13.06
N TYR A 619 -10.24 -5.32 12.88
CA TYR A 619 -9.79 -4.37 11.85
C TYR A 619 -8.74 -3.38 12.35
N SER A 620 -8.25 -3.54 13.59
CA SER A 620 -7.21 -2.66 14.13
C SER A 620 -5.81 -3.15 13.75
N ASP A 621 -4.88 -2.22 13.50
CA ASP A 621 -3.47 -2.52 13.17
C ASP A 621 -2.78 -3.34 14.28
N PHE A 622 -3.21 -3.13 15.53
CA PHE A 622 -2.73 -3.89 16.68
C PHE A 622 -3.16 -5.36 16.64
N PHE A 623 -4.35 -5.65 16.11
CA PHE A 623 -4.78 -7.02 15.88
C PHE A 623 -3.97 -7.64 14.74
N GLY A 624 -3.81 -6.92 13.62
CA GLY A 624 -3.03 -7.36 12.46
C GLY A 624 -1.63 -7.85 12.83
N THR A 625 -0.90 -7.03 13.59
CA THR A 625 0.47 -7.33 14.07
C THR A 625 0.57 -8.60 14.92
N TYR A 626 -0.46 -8.91 15.73
CA TYR A 626 -0.45 -10.04 16.67
C TYR A 626 -1.60 -11.02 16.45
N THR A 627 -2.00 -11.20 15.20
CA THR A 627 -3.21 -11.94 14.79
C THR A 627 -3.30 -13.32 15.46
N VAL A 628 -2.23 -14.12 15.39
CA VAL A 628 -2.18 -15.48 15.95
C VAL A 628 -2.45 -15.50 17.46
N ASN A 629 -1.84 -14.58 18.20
CA ASN A 629 -1.99 -14.52 19.66
C ASN A 629 -3.43 -14.17 20.06
N PHE A 630 -4.06 -13.23 19.35
CA PHE A 630 -5.45 -12.87 19.61
C PHE A 630 -6.42 -13.98 19.23
N ILE A 631 -6.19 -14.70 18.14
CA ILE A 631 -7.04 -15.84 17.74
C ILE A 631 -6.97 -16.97 18.77
N VAL A 632 -5.79 -17.27 19.31
CA VAL A 632 -5.65 -18.20 20.44
C VAL A 632 -6.48 -17.72 21.63
N GLY A 633 -6.35 -16.44 22.00
CA GLY A 633 -7.10 -15.82 23.09
C GLY A 633 -8.62 -15.87 22.89
N PHE A 634 -9.10 -15.53 21.69
CA PHE A 634 -10.51 -15.60 21.33
C PHE A 634 -11.04 -17.03 21.37
N THR A 635 -10.25 -18.01 20.93
CA THR A 635 -10.64 -19.42 20.99
C THR A 635 -10.90 -19.86 22.45
N PHE A 636 -10.03 -19.48 23.40
CA PHE A 636 -10.28 -19.75 24.82
C PHE A 636 -11.48 -18.97 25.38
N MET A 637 -11.64 -17.70 24.97
CA MET A 637 -12.80 -16.90 25.37
C MET A 637 -14.11 -17.52 24.88
N MET A 638 -14.12 -18.08 23.67
CA MET A 638 -15.29 -18.78 23.12
C MET A 638 -15.61 -20.06 23.90
N MET A 639 -14.62 -20.84 24.33
CA MET A 639 -14.84 -22.01 25.21
C MET A 639 -15.50 -21.58 26.54
N ALA A 640 -15.03 -20.49 27.14
CA ALA A 640 -15.63 -19.95 28.35
C ALA A 640 -17.08 -19.46 28.10
N ALA A 641 -17.31 -18.77 26.97
CA ALA A 641 -18.63 -18.31 26.57
C ALA A 641 -19.60 -19.49 26.37
N GLU A 642 -19.16 -20.58 25.73
CA GLU A 642 -19.95 -21.80 25.59
C GLU A 642 -20.40 -22.35 26.94
N ALA A 643 -19.50 -22.46 27.92
CA ALA A 643 -19.84 -22.93 29.26
C ALA A 643 -20.89 -22.02 29.94
N VAL A 644 -20.77 -20.69 29.79
CA VAL A 644 -21.74 -19.73 30.32
C VAL A 644 -23.10 -19.86 29.63
N PHE A 645 -23.13 -19.91 28.30
CA PHE A 645 -24.40 -20.02 27.56
C PHE A 645 -25.07 -21.38 27.74
N ALA A 646 -24.29 -22.46 27.89
CA ALA A 646 -24.82 -23.78 28.23
C ALA A 646 -25.58 -23.75 29.56
N ARG A 647 -25.05 -23.05 30.57
CA ARG A 647 -25.74 -22.84 31.86
C ARG A 647 -26.92 -21.87 31.77
N ALA A 648 -26.80 -20.82 30.96
CA ALA A 648 -27.82 -19.79 30.82
C ALA A 648 -29.08 -20.31 30.09
N VAL A 649 -28.89 -21.06 29.01
CA VAL A 649 -29.98 -21.52 28.14
C VAL A 649 -30.52 -22.91 28.54
N ARG A 650 -29.66 -23.73 29.19
CA ARG A 650 -29.96 -25.10 29.70
C ARG A 650 -30.44 -26.12 28.67
N GLU A 651 -30.51 -25.75 27.39
CA GLU A 651 -30.92 -26.62 26.30
C GLU A 651 -29.93 -26.53 25.14
N THR A 652 -29.38 -27.68 24.75
CA THR A 652 -28.38 -27.79 23.67
C THR A 652 -28.92 -27.28 22.33
N LEU A 653 -30.21 -27.51 22.03
CA LEU A 653 -30.82 -27.09 20.76
C LEU A 653 -30.79 -25.56 20.59
N LEU A 654 -30.91 -24.81 21.69
CA LEU A 654 -30.93 -23.36 21.68
C LEU A 654 -29.54 -22.73 21.79
N LEU A 655 -28.55 -23.50 22.24
CA LEU A 655 -27.15 -23.11 22.32
C LEU A 655 -26.46 -23.11 20.95
N ILE A 656 -26.75 -24.11 20.11
CA ILE A 656 -26.12 -24.29 18.78
C ILE A 656 -26.11 -23.01 17.92
N PRO A 657 -27.24 -22.28 17.71
CA PRO A 657 -27.21 -21.08 16.88
C PRO A 657 -26.39 -19.93 17.48
N LEU A 658 -26.25 -19.86 18.81
CA LEU A 658 -25.40 -18.86 19.47
C LEU A 658 -23.92 -19.18 19.23
N LEU A 659 -23.53 -20.46 19.36
CA LEU A 659 -22.17 -20.90 19.07
C LEU A 659 -21.83 -20.75 17.59
N ALA A 660 -22.78 -21.04 16.69
CA ALA A 660 -22.57 -20.82 15.26
C ALA A 660 -22.29 -19.34 14.93
N ALA A 661 -22.96 -18.40 15.60
CA ALA A 661 -22.68 -16.97 15.44
C ALA A 661 -21.28 -16.59 15.92
N CYS A 662 -20.86 -17.12 17.07
CA CYS A 662 -19.49 -16.97 17.58
C CYS A 662 -18.45 -17.45 16.57
N GLU A 663 -18.64 -18.66 16.04
CA GLU A 663 -17.71 -19.30 15.09
C GLU A 663 -17.60 -18.54 13.76
N VAL A 664 -18.72 -18.02 13.26
CA VAL A 664 -18.71 -17.19 12.04
C VAL A 664 -17.94 -15.90 12.27
N VAL A 665 -18.12 -15.24 13.42
CA VAL A 665 -17.41 -13.99 13.72
C VAL A 665 -15.93 -14.24 13.97
N LEU A 666 -15.57 -15.34 14.65
CA LEU A 666 -14.17 -15.73 14.81
C LEU A 666 -13.50 -15.97 13.45
N PHE A 667 -14.16 -16.69 12.54
CA PHE A 667 -13.65 -16.89 11.19
C PHE A 667 -13.51 -15.57 10.41
N ILE A 668 -14.46 -14.64 10.54
CA ILE A 668 -14.36 -13.31 9.95
C ILE A 668 -13.18 -12.52 10.55
N ALA A 669 -12.97 -12.61 11.86
CA ALA A 669 -11.80 -11.99 12.51
C ALA A 669 -10.48 -12.61 12.00
N THR A 670 -10.44 -13.92 11.74
CA THR A 670 -9.27 -14.57 11.11
C THR A 670 -9.01 -14.04 9.70
N MET A 671 -10.06 -13.66 8.95
CA MET A 671 -9.90 -12.99 7.64
C MET A 671 -9.39 -11.54 7.76
N GLY A 672 -9.37 -10.95 8.97
CA GLY A 672 -8.80 -9.63 9.23
C GLY A 672 -7.29 -9.61 9.40
N ALA A 673 -6.58 -10.71 9.11
CA ALA A 673 -5.13 -10.74 9.10
C ALA A 673 -4.54 -9.87 7.99
N ASP A 674 -3.43 -9.16 8.27
CA ASP A 674 -2.79 -8.26 7.31
C ASP A 674 -2.22 -9.01 6.10
N ASN A 675 -1.71 -10.22 6.32
CA ASN A 675 -1.09 -11.04 5.29
C ASN A 675 -1.79 -12.39 5.12
N PHE A 676 -1.69 -12.93 3.90
CA PHE A 676 -2.22 -14.25 3.59
C PHE A 676 -1.56 -15.36 4.42
N GLN A 677 -0.26 -15.25 4.70
CA GLN A 677 0.45 -16.22 5.54
C GLN A 677 -0.09 -16.23 6.97
N ASP A 678 -0.28 -15.06 7.59
CA ASP A 678 -0.80 -14.95 8.95
C ASP A 678 -2.23 -15.51 9.05
N PHE A 679 -3.05 -15.30 8.02
CA PHE A 679 -4.34 -15.95 7.88
C PHE A 679 -4.22 -17.49 7.89
N ALA A 680 -3.33 -18.05 7.06
CA ALA A 680 -3.17 -19.49 6.93
C ALA A 680 -2.64 -20.14 8.21
N GLU A 681 -1.65 -19.52 8.85
CA GLU A 681 -1.11 -19.97 10.13
C GLU A 681 -2.17 -19.93 11.23
N SER A 682 -2.89 -18.81 11.33
CA SER A 682 -3.98 -18.64 12.29
C SER A 682 -5.10 -19.68 12.11
N PHE A 683 -5.49 -19.97 10.86
CA PHE A 683 -6.47 -21.00 10.55
C PHE A 683 -6.04 -22.39 11.03
N PHE A 684 -4.77 -22.77 10.85
CA PHE A 684 -4.26 -24.06 11.34
C PHE A 684 -4.12 -24.10 12.86
N VAL A 685 -3.69 -23.00 13.49
CA VAL A 685 -3.63 -22.89 14.96
C VAL A 685 -5.02 -23.06 15.56
N GLU A 686 -6.02 -22.37 15.02
CA GLU A 686 -7.43 -22.49 15.44
C GLU A 686 -7.94 -23.93 15.27
N LEU A 687 -7.67 -24.57 14.14
CA LEU A 687 -8.04 -25.96 13.88
C LEU A 687 -7.41 -26.92 14.92
N LEU A 688 -6.13 -26.76 15.20
CA LEU A 688 -5.41 -27.59 16.17
C LEU A 688 -5.94 -27.37 17.59
N LEU A 689 -6.25 -26.14 17.97
CA LEU A 689 -6.86 -25.82 19.26
C LEU A 689 -8.26 -26.45 19.39
N LYS A 690 -9.08 -26.41 18.34
CA LYS A 690 -10.39 -27.07 18.34
C LYS A 690 -10.30 -28.59 18.44
N ILE A 691 -9.28 -29.19 17.82
CA ILE A 691 -9.00 -30.63 18.00
C ILE A 691 -8.56 -30.90 19.44
N ALA A 692 -7.64 -30.09 19.98
CA ALA A 692 -7.16 -30.22 21.36
C ALA A 692 -8.29 -30.03 22.39
N ASP A 693 -9.23 -29.13 22.11
CA ASP A 693 -10.41 -28.90 22.94
C ASP A 693 -11.29 -30.14 23.02
N ARG A 694 -11.66 -30.70 21.86
CA ARG A 694 -12.48 -31.93 21.82
C ARG A 694 -11.79 -33.14 22.44
N LEU A 695 -10.46 -33.22 22.39
CA LEU A 695 -9.72 -34.38 22.88
C LEU A 695 -9.32 -34.28 24.36
N VAL A 696 -8.89 -33.10 24.80
CA VAL A 696 -8.26 -32.89 26.11
C VAL A 696 -9.05 -31.87 26.92
N PHE A 697 -9.19 -30.63 26.43
CA PHE A 697 -9.71 -29.55 27.27
C PHE A 697 -11.16 -29.78 27.68
N GLY A 698 -12.02 -30.31 26.82
CA GLY A 698 -13.39 -30.65 27.19
C GLY A 698 -13.49 -31.62 28.37
N SER A 699 -12.60 -32.61 28.45
CA SER A 699 -12.54 -33.53 29.60
C SER A 699 -12.04 -32.84 30.86
N VAL A 700 -11.06 -31.94 30.73
CA VAL A 700 -10.50 -31.15 31.84
C VAL A 700 -11.52 -30.16 32.37
N PHE A 701 -12.24 -29.45 31.51
CA PHE A 701 -13.29 -28.50 31.91
C PHE A 701 -14.45 -29.21 32.61
N GLN A 702 -14.89 -30.38 32.12
CA GLN A 702 -15.89 -31.18 32.83
C GLN A 702 -15.41 -31.62 34.22
N TRP A 703 -14.13 -31.98 34.34
CA TRP A 703 -13.52 -32.32 35.62
C TRP A 703 -13.50 -31.11 36.56
N ILE A 704 -13.06 -29.93 36.09
CA ILE A 704 -13.06 -28.69 36.87
C ILE A 704 -14.49 -28.33 37.32
N ASP A 705 -15.45 -28.38 36.40
CA ASP A 705 -16.86 -28.05 36.69
C ASP A 705 -17.46 -28.98 37.74
N TYR A 706 -17.15 -30.28 37.69
CA TYR A 706 -17.58 -31.23 38.69
C TYR A 706 -17.07 -30.86 40.09
N TYR A 707 -15.78 -30.52 40.22
CA TYR A 707 -15.21 -30.11 41.51
C TYR A 707 -15.71 -28.75 41.98
N ALA A 708 -15.91 -27.81 41.06
CA ALA A 708 -16.49 -26.50 41.38
C ALA A 708 -17.92 -26.64 41.91
N ALA A 709 -18.76 -27.44 41.26
CA ALA A 709 -20.12 -27.73 41.71
C ALA A 709 -20.14 -28.42 43.07
N ALA A 710 -19.29 -29.45 43.26
CA ALA A 710 -19.18 -30.15 44.54
C ALA A 710 -18.71 -29.23 45.68
N THR A 711 -17.83 -28.27 45.38
CA THR A 711 -17.36 -27.28 46.37
C THR A 711 -18.46 -26.29 46.75
N VAL A 712 -19.27 -25.83 45.77
CA VAL A 712 -20.42 -24.95 46.02
C VAL A 712 -21.49 -25.67 46.84
N GLU A 713 -21.76 -26.94 46.54
CA GLU A 713 -22.73 -27.75 47.28
C GLU A 713 -22.25 -27.97 48.73
N TRP A 714 -20.97 -28.30 48.92
CA TRP A 714 -20.35 -28.39 50.24
C TRP A 714 -20.41 -27.08 51.03
N LEU A 715 -20.15 -25.93 50.38
CA LEU A 715 -20.28 -24.61 51.02
C LEU A 715 -21.72 -24.28 51.39
N SER A 716 -22.70 -24.70 50.57
CA SER A 716 -24.12 -24.49 50.84
C SER A 716 -24.67 -25.35 51.99
N GLU A 717 -24.07 -26.51 52.25
CA GLU A 717 -24.39 -27.35 53.42
C GLU A 717 -23.78 -26.83 54.72
N LEU A 718 -22.77 -25.95 54.62
CA LEU A 718 -22.07 -25.32 55.75
C LEU A 718 -22.73 -24.01 56.23
N THR A 719 -23.56 -23.38 55.39
CA THR A 719 -24.37 -22.18 55.70
C THR A 719 -25.80 -22.54 56.02
#